data_AF-A0A7D9H096-F1
#
_entry.id   AF-A0A7D9H096-F1
#
_cell.length_a   1.000
_cell.length_b   1.000
_cell.length_c   1.000
_cell.angle_alpha   90.00
_cell.angle_beta   90.00
_cell.angle_gamma   90.00
#
_symmetry.space_group_name_H-M   'P 1'
#
loop_
_entity.id
_entity.type
_entity.pdbx_description
1 polymer ?
#
loop_
_entity_poly.entity_id
_entity_poly.type
_entity_poly.pdbx_seq_one_letter_code
_entity_poly.pdbx_strand_id
1 'polypeptide(L)'
;MPDPRRPFSPGPNREEANMEMQRLNRYHLNISEDDNEARRQQQSRESVFYATKTTKDVRPEQLLPYRTESIREQYRYLCHIVTHIYMAIKSLDLKSNISISVGDLDRARAELMRGVGEGDGQERGENEEKQGLDAEGERFETLMHTESEAEEDDQEEDSSDSFYESDLESEDEDASVFASTPVSKVDKQSASVISLKYWTKELKNLLTIGVAVPGRLCVSLIKVFYAVVLSRGQSVDIGFYTEVVVALMREKDVLRELGLRLDWRPIYQDLSGGLVGPNESGHVADELRMKRLVRFSLAVSSFFDPGSIGQVVELILARYSSQTISPSFVQMAVLLPVVFKRPVSGTMDTPVYEAGDIRHYLPVLFSCWATQQSSREIGSLVSVVANIAQQALAEGSRHPELVHLGKYGIFTRQQFAMLLNLLAVSCRSPADEKQSKYLKLLVDIAVHSLTARFVHSESGVLDLLRTFIGSITTLVHPSNSGVWSTGLSRVVKRLATAYHRRLLQERVDKTLVARYADDYSGLPLQYRLSDELTAAYIDMLLPVIMLGVQSKAPGQRRRYIASLQTLCFISPHRVLDTVLLDIYSSFGSVNSTHRINVILREVTALARYMVQLPIYRVHVPRLLSMLVPGIDSNDPDKTILTIGLVKLVCLVVPFADLSAGRGDGGALALDFTARHVRYLEGEFYGGEKNKSEKSEKEKNKNEEKSEKREEKNEEKNHTDSPPPSFPYSPEEELNALKSASSAFPEFARQFCRSCFKYLEYSPDVESDDGVETRASVLIPQAFDALVESIDDSLFQIVADEFFAYVSTHVKHPVAVIFSNIAELLVRRDPAALLHKLYGYLLRQIRREIAVGAGVSRGQHVLNKDASLVWYLKLLCGVCLGAGGHLVPLLGDLLQLLTKDTVNLRGEASYSVSMLANSVFTAVSCVRPLERRLISPDWLEKHGGHVTEACWGAFQFDPYRFDASNLQFRWYPAVGCRNRSFGGWLRQGHRFQHPQHRHASKRRGKGQQTALGHCRSTQPSRQYPRRLRCRNLHSFRPLL
;
A
#
# COMPACT_ATOMS: atom_id res chain seq x y z
N MET A 1 38.22 -19.83 2.59
CA MET A 1 38.13 -20.05 4.06
C MET A 1 36.67 -19.92 4.47
N PRO A 2 36.23 -20.55 5.58
CA PRO A 2 34.87 -20.39 6.11
C PRO A 2 34.60 -18.94 6.55
N ASP A 3 33.33 -18.53 6.52
CA ASP A 3 32.89 -17.20 6.96
C ASP A 3 32.77 -17.13 8.50
N PRO A 4 33.47 -16.20 9.20
CA PRO A 4 33.40 -16.05 10.65
C PRO A 4 32.06 -15.49 11.18
N ARG A 5 31.06 -15.24 10.32
CA ARG A 5 29.75 -14.66 10.70
C ARG A 5 28.71 -15.67 11.19
N ARG A 6 28.93 -16.97 11.04
CA ARG A 6 28.08 -17.99 11.67
C ARG A 6 28.52 -18.18 13.13
N PRO A 7 27.60 -18.22 14.11
CA PRO A 7 27.85 -18.92 15.36
C PRO A 7 28.27 -20.37 15.03
N PHE A 8 29.20 -20.93 15.79
CA PHE A 8 29.58 -22.34 15.65
C PHE A 8 28.46 -23.26 16.17
N SER A 9 27.39 -23.40 15.40
CA SER A 9 26.67 -24.68 15.40
C SER A 9 27.61 -25.76 14.84
N PRO A 10 27.62 -26.98 15.41
CA PRO A 10 28.25 -28.10 14.74
C PRO A 10 27.62 -28.26 13.35
N GLY A 11 28.42 -28.60 12.34
CA GLY A 11 27.88 -28.89 11.01
C GLY A 11 26.87 -30.03 11.12
N PRO A 12 25.72 -29.97 10.44
CA PRO A 12 24.69 -31.01 10.54
C PRO A 12 25.32 -32.37 10.22
N ASN A 13 24.91 -33.41 10.94
CA ASN A 13 25.45 -34.74 10.70
C ASN A 13 25.25 -35.11 9.22
N ARG A 14 26.20 -35.91 8.69
CA ARG A 14 26.15 -36.32 7.28
C ARG A 14 24.83 -37.01 6.91
N GLU A 15 24.21 -37.66 7.89
CA GLU A 15 22.89 -38.30 7.80
C GLU A 15 21.74 -37.30 7.85
N GLU A 16 21.79 -36.27 8.71
CA GLU A 16 20.82 -35.17 8.76
C GLU A 16 20.78 -34.42 7.42
N ALA A 17 21.94 -34.05 6.88
CA ALA A 17 22.06 -33.37 5.59
C ALA A 17 21.51 -34.24 4.43
N ASN A 18 21.73 -35.55 4.49
CA ASN A 18 21.16 -36.50 3.52
C ASN A 18 19.63 -36.62 3.67
N MET A 19 19.11 -36.76 4.89
CA MET A 19 17.67 -36.81 5.16
C MET A 19 16.96 -35.51 4.75
N GLU A 20 17.60 -34.36 4.99
CA GLU A 20 17.09 -33.05 4.57
C GLU A 20 17.06 -32.92 3.04
N MET A 21 18.12 -33.32 2.34
CA MET A 21 18.12 -33.33 0.87
C MET A 21 17.09 -34.31 0.30
N GLN A 22 16.84 -35.44 0.96
CA GLN A 22 15.73 -36.34 0.61
C GLN A 22 14.35 -35.68 0.82
N ARG A 23 14.14 -34.94 1.93
CA ARG A 23 12.90 -34.18 2.17
C ARG A 23 12.70 -33.08 1.13
N LEU A 24 13.73 -32.29 0.81
CA LEU A 24 13.71 -31.27 -0.23
C LEU A 24 13.36 -31.85 -1.61
N ASN A 25 13.91 -33.00 -1.96
CA ASN A 25 13.57 -33.71 -3.20
C ASN A 25 12.12 -34.24 -3.19
N ARG A 26 11.66 -34.78 -2.05
CA ARG A 26 10.29 -35.33 -1.85
C ARG A 26 9.19 -34.27 -2.00
N TYR A 27 9.41 -33.06 -1.47
CA TYR A 27 8.46 -31.96 -1.59
C TYR A 27 8.69 -31.07 -2.84
N HIS A 28 9.65 -31.43 -3.70
CA HIS A 28 10.05 -30.66 -4.88
C HIS A 28 10.47 -29.20 -4.56
N LEU A 29 11.29 -29.04 -3.52
CA LEU A 29 11.82 -27.75 -3.03
C LEU A 29 13.34 -27.58 -3.23
N ASN A 30 14.01 -28.53 -3.90
CA ASN A 30 15.45 -28.49 -4.16
C ASN A 30 15.81 -27.60 -5.38
N ILE A 31 15.69 -26.28 -5.22
CA ILE A 31 15.92 -25.27 -6.27
C ILE A 31 17.40 -24.86 -6.41
N SER A 32 17.75 -24.14 -7.48
CA SER A 32 19.11 -23.61 -7.75
C SER A 32 19.69 -22.76 -6.61
N GLU A 33 21.03 -22.65 -6.56
CA GLU A 33 21.75 -21.76 -5.63
C GLU A 33 21.88 -20.30 -6.14
N ASP A 34 21.68 -20.05 -7.44
CA ASP A 34 21.56 -18.68 -7.98
C ASP A 34 20.09 -18.24 -7.92
N ASP A 35 19.81 -17.22 -7.10
CA ASP A 35 18.48 -16.65 -6.93
C ASP A 35 17.87 -16.09 -8.23
N ASN A 36 18.68 -15.72 -9.23
CA ASN A 36 18.18 -15.25 -10.52
C ASN A 36 17.67 -16.42 -11.37
N GLU A 37 18.43 -17.51 -11.44
CA GLU A 37 18.02 -18.76 -12.09
C GLU A 37 16.85 -19.43 -11.35
N ALA A 38 16.84 -19.39 -10.01
CA ALA A 38 15.70 -19.83 -9.20
C ALA A 38 14.40 -19.08 -9.55
N ARG A 39 14.46 -17.75 -9.76
CA ARG A 39 13.28 -16.96 -10.19
C ARG A 39 12.83 -17.30 -11.61
N ARG A 40 13.75 -17.55 -12.56
CA ARG A 40 13.39 -18.09 -13.89
C ARG A 40 12.67 -19.45 -13.76
N GLN A 41 13.14 -20.30 -12.85
CA GLN A 41 12.52 -21.60 -12.57
C GLN A 41 11.16 -21.48 -11.85
N GLN A 42 10.89 -20.39 -11.14
CA GLN A 42 9.57 -20.08 -10.57
C GLN A 42 8.57 -19.52 -11.61
N GLN A 43 9.07 -18.93 -12.69
CA GLN A 43 8.25 -18.33 -13.77
C GLN A 43 8.05 -19.25 -14.98
N SER A 44 8.97 -20.20 -15.23
CA SER A 44 8.85 -21.15 -16.33
C SER A 44 7.73 -22.16 -16.10
N ARG A 45 6.74 -22.18 -17.01
CA ARG A 45 5.56 -23.06 -16.96
C ARG A 45 5.88 -24.56 -16.98
N GLU A 46 7.01 -24.94 -17.56
CA GLU A 46 7.48 -26.34 -17.63
C GLU A 46 8.22 -26.79 -16.36
N SER A 47 8.60 -25.84 -15.50
CA SER A 47 9.33 -26.11 -14.26
C SER A 47 8.45 -26.75 -13.19
N VAL A 48 9.04 -27.63 -12.38
CA VAL A 48 8.39 -28.17 -11.18
C VAL A 48 8.19 -27.08 -10.12
N PHE A 49 9.01 -26.02 -10.14
CA PHE A 49 8.96 -24.89 -9.23
C PHE A 49 7.98 -23.77 -9.66
N TYR A 50 7.25 -23.94 -10.77
CA TYR A 50 6.33 -22.92 -11.30
C TYR A 50 5.35 -22.42 -10.24
N ALA A 51 5.36 -21.11 -9.98
CA ALA A 51 4.73 -20.47 -8.83
C ALA A 51 3.94 -19.20 -9.19
N THR A 52 4.40 -18.41 -10.17
CA THR A 52 3.84 -17.09 -10.47
C THR A 52 4.00 -16.74 -11.95
N LYS A 53 3.03 -15.99 -12.49
CA LYS A 53 3.14 -15.37 -13.82
C LYS A 53 3.74 -13.96 -13.77
N THR A 54 3.75 -13.32 -12.60
CA THR A 54 4.07 -11.89 -12.46
C THR A 54 5.58 -11.65 -12.29
N THR A 55 6.07 -10.55 -12.87
CA THR A 55 7.43 -10.04 -12.65
C THR A 55 7.42 -9.01 -11.53
N LYS A 56 8.36 -9.12 -10.57
CA LYS A 56 8.65 -8.02 -9.63
C LYS A 56 9.66 -7.08 -10.29
N ASP A 57 9.24 -5.88 -10.70
CA ASP A 57 10.12 -4.89 -11.34
C ASP A 57 11.24 -4.41 -10.40
N VAL A 58 10.90 -4.23 -9.12
CA VAL A 58 11.83 -3.87 -8.04
C VAL A 58 12.01 -5.05 -7.08
N ARG A 59 13.23 -5.22 -6.55
CA ARG A 59 13.59 -6.23 -5.55
C ARG A 59 14.04 -5.54 -4.24
N PRO A 60 13.13 -5.16 -3.32
CA PRO A 60 13.50 -4.45 -2.07
C PRO A 60 14.55 -5.19 -1.24
N GLU A 61 14.48 -6.52 -1.25
CA GLU A 61 15.47 -7.47 -0.71
C GLU A 61 16.93 -7.11 -1.05
N GLN A 62 17.18 -6.55 -2.24
CA GLN A 62 18.52 -6.19 -2.75
C GLN A 62 18.94 -4.74 -2.45
N LEU A 63 18.04 -3.92 -1.93
CA LEU A 63 18.27 -2.51 -1.60
C LEU A 63 18.71 -2.33 -0.13
N LEU A 64 18.67 -3.42 0.65
CA LEU A 64 19.09 -3.50 2.04
C LEU A 64 20.63 -3.56 2.15
N PRO A 65 21.23 -3.02 3.23
CA PRO A 65 22.69 -2.99 3.39
C PRO A 65 23.30 -4.31 3.90
N TYR A 66 22.49 -5.36 4.01
CA TYR A 66 22.88 -6.70 4.46
C TYR A 66 22.31 -7.75 3.52
N ARG A 67 22.97 -8.92 3.44
CA ARG A 67 22.50 -10.05 2.65
C ARG A 67 21.28 -10.69 3.34
N THR A 68 20.16 -10.78 2.62
CA THR A 68 18.99 -11.60 2.99
C THR A 68 19.23 -13.08 2.69
N GLU A 69 18.35 -13.93 3.20
CA GLU A 69 18.27 -15.37 2.90
C GLU A 69 18.07 -15.60 1.39
N SER A 70 18.77 -16.60 0.84
CA SER A 70 18.53 -17.05 -0.53
C SER A 70 17.20 -17.80 -0.65
N ILE A 71 16.65 -17.90 -1.86
CA ILE A 71 15.41 -18.63 -2.15
C ILE A 71 15.54 -20.11 -1.73
N ARG A 72 16.74 -20.70 -1.86
CA ARG A 72 16.99 -22.07 -1.39
C ARG A 72 16.99 -22.19 0.14
N GLU A 73 17.44 -21.17 0.87
CA GLU A 73 17.34 -21.13 2.34
C GLU A 73 15.89 -20.92 2.79
N GLN A 74 15.12 -20.08 2.09
CA GLN A 74 13.66 -19.95 2.29
C GLN A 74 12.93 -21.26 2.02
N TYR A 75 13.28 -21.98 0.93
CA TYR A 75 12.69 -23.27 0.58
C TYR A 75 13.09 -24.40 1.55
N ARG A 76 14.28 -24.31 2.16
CA ARG A 76 14.71 -25.19 3.26
C ARG A 76 13.82 -25.02 4.49
N TYR A 77 13.53 -23.77 4.89
CA TYR A 77 12.64 -23.50 6.02
C TYR A 77 11.17 -23.82 5.70
N LEU A 78 10.70 -23.55 4.47
CA LEU A 78 9.39 -24.01 3.99
C LEU A 78 9.26 -25.55 4.04
N CYS A 79 10.31 -26.29 3.67
CA CYS A 79 10.35 -27.75 3.80
C CYS A 79 10.25 -28.21 5.27
N HIS A 80 10.83 -27.46 6.20
CA HIS A 80 10.68 -27.70 7.64
C HIS A 80 9.21 -27.52 8.08
N ILE A 81 8.61 -26.37 7.74
CA ILE A 81 7.22 -26.04 8.05
C ILE A 81 6.25 -27.09 7.49
N VAL A 82 6.35 -27.45 6.21
CA VAL A 82 5.48 -28.45 5.56
C VAL A 82 5.63 -29.84 6.19
N THR A 83 6.84 -30.20 6.64
CA THR A 83 7.05 -31.47 7.38
C THR A 83 6.29 -31.45 8.71
N HIS A 84 6.34 -30.34 9.46
CA HIS A 84 5.67 -30.24 10.77
C HIS A 84 4.15 -30.11 10.65
N ILE A 85 3.63 -29.38 9.65
CA ILE A 85 2.19 -29.37 9.30
C ILE A 85 1.70 -30.79 8.97
N TYR A 86 2.47 -31.56 8.19
CA TYR A 86 2.13 -32.95 7.89
C TYR A 86 2.11 -33.82 9.16
N MET A 87 3.07 -33.65 10.08
CA MET A 87 3.10 -34.37 11.35
C MET A 87 1.93 -34.00 12.27
N ALA A 88 1.60 -32.70 12.40
CA ALA A 88 0.49 -32.20 13.19
C ALA A 88 -0.90 -32.64 12.67
N ILE A 89 -1.03 -32.87 11.35
CA ILE A 89 -2.28 -33.41 10.78
C ILE A 89 -2.32 -34.94 10.92
N LYS A 90 -1.17 -35.62 10.95
CA LYS A 90 -1.09 -37.07 11.16
C LYS A 90 -1.24 -37.52 12.62
N SER A 91 -1.10 -36.64 13.60
CA SER A 91 -1.49 -36.91 15.00
C SER A 91 -3.02 -36.89 15.22
N LEU A 92 -3.79 -36.41 14.24
CA LEU A 92 -5.25 -36.20 14.31
C LEU A 92 -5.70 -35.17 15.37
N ASP A 93 -4.78 -34.38 15.92
CA ASP A 93 -5.06 -33.30 16.87
C ASP A 93 -4.93 -31.93 16.20
N LEU A 94 -6.01 -31.53 15.51
CA LEU A 94 -6.09 -30.26 14.78
C LEU A 94 -6.21 -29.06 15.73
N LYS A 95 -6.69 -29.28 16.97
CA LYS A 95 -6.74 -28.26 18.03
C LYS A 95 -5.38 -28.04 18.70
N SER A 96 -4.48 -29.02 18.67
CA SER A 96 -3.22 -29.04 19.43
C SER A 96 -3.44 -29.08 20.95
N ASN A 97 -4.39 -29.91 21.41
CA ASN A 97 -4.59 -30.24 22.81
C ASN A 97 -3.43 -31.05 23.41
N ILE A 98 -2.65 -31.74 22.57
CA ILE A 98 -1.56 -32.65 22.95
C ILE A 98 -0.23 -32.02 22.52
N SER A 99 0.59 -31.65 23.50
CA SER A 99 1.95 -31.13 23.28
C SER A 99 2.92 -32.26 22.89
N ILE A 100 2.87 -32.70 21.64
CA ILE A 100 3.82 -33.69 21.10
C ILE A 100 5.16 -32.99 20.86
N SER A 101 6.20 -33.35 21.62
CA SER A 101 7.57 -32.90 21.35
C SER A 101 8.29 -33.85 20.37
N VAL A 102 9.33 -33.34 19.71
CA VAL A 102 10.25 -34.19 18.92
C VAL A 102 10.87 -35.31 19.77
N GLY A 103 11.17 -35.04 21.05
CA GLY A 103 11.73 -36.04 21.97
C GLY A 103 10.78 -37.19 22.28
N ASP A 104 9.47 -36.92 22.34
CA ASP A 104 8.46 -37.97 22.58
C ASP A 104 8.21 -38.84 21.34
N LEU A 105 8.39 -38.28 20.13
CA LEU A 105 8.41 -39.06 18.89
C LEU A 105 9.65 -39.94 18.78
N ASP A 106 10.83 -39.46 19.17
CA ASP A 106 12.04 -40.29 19.16
C ASP A 106 12.00 -41.37 20.27
N ARG A 107 11.39 -41.08 21.44
CA ARG A 107 11.05 -42.09 22.45
C ARG A 107 10.09 -43.16 21.90
N ALA A 108 8.94 -42.75 21.37
CA ALA A 108 7.95 -43.68 20.81
C ALA A 108 8.52 -44.51 19.64
N ARG A 109 9.42 -43.93 18.85
CA ARG A 109 10.17 -44.63 17.80
C ARG A 109 11.17 -45.64 18.37
N ALA A 110 11.89 -45.29 19.44
CA ALA A 110 12.79 -46.23 20.12
C ALA A 110 12.01 -47.41 20.73
N GLU A 111 10.85 -47.16 21.34
CA GLU A 111 9.93 -48.17 21.88
C GLU A 111 9.44 -49.13 20.78
N LEU A 112 8.98 -48.59 19.66
CA LEU A 112 8.56 -49.35 18.48
C LEU A 112 9.70 -50.20 17.89
N MET A 113 10.92 -49.66 17.83
CA MET A 113 12.10 -50.40 17.35
C MET A 113 12.54 -51.50 18.34
N ARG A 114 12.31 -51.33 19.65
CA ARG A 114 12.46 -52.38 20.67
C ARG A 114 11.45 -53.51 20.47
N GLY A 115 10.21 -53.18 20.12
CA GLY A 115 9.12 -54.16 19.95
C GLY A 115 9.21 -55.05 18.69
N VAL A 116 10.16 -54.81 17.78
CA VAL A 116 10.29 -55.56 16.50
C VAL A 116 11.45 -56.59 16.54
N GLY A 117 12.18 -56.69 17.67
CA GLY A 117 13.15 -57.75 17.93
C GLY A 117 12.58 -58.86 18.81
N GLU A 118 11.96 -59.88 18.22
CA GLU A 118 11.49 -61.05 18.99
C GLU A 118 12.66 -61.91 19.49
N GLY A 119 12.55 -62.33 20.75
CA GLY A 119 13.11 -63.57 21.34
C GLY A 119 14.51 -64.02 20.96
N ASP A 120 15.48 -63.75 21.85
CA ASP A 120 16.02 -64.86 22.65
C ASP A 120 16.57 -64.38 24.00
N GLY A 121 16.58 -65.26 25.00
CA GLY A 121 16.74 -64.85 26.40
C GLY A 121 18.18 -64.87 26.94
N GLN A 122 18.54 -63.84 27.72
CA GLN A 122 19.51 -64.01 28.81
C GLN A 122 19.21 -63.06 29.98
N GLU A 123 18.93 -63.63 31.16
CA GLU A 123 18.81 -62.88 32.41
C GLU A 123 20.13 -62.18 32.75
N ARG A 124 20.10 -60.89 33.06
CA ARG A 124 21.30 -60.20 33.55
C ARG A 124 21.02 -59.01 34.48
N GLY A 125 20.88 -59.33 35.77
CA GLY A 125 21.25 -58.44 36.87
C GLY A 125 20.33 -57.25 37.13
N GLU A 126 19.46 -57.40 38.12
CA GLU A 126 18.99 -56.26 38.92
C GLU A 126 20.22 -55.58 39.54
N ASN A 127 20.52 -54.33 39.16
CA ASN A 127 21.17 -53.26 39.96
C ASN A 127 21.67 -52.11 39.06
N GLU A 128 20.78 -51.23 38.58
CA GLU A 128 21.17 -49.86 38.24
C GLU A 128 20.06 -48.80 38.50
N GLU A 129 19.07 -49.14 39.34
CA GLU A 129 18.15 -48.16 39.92
C GLU A 129 18.85 -47.29 40.98
N LYS A 130 19.57 -46.22 40.57
CA LYS A 130 19.85 -45.04 41.42
C LYS A 130 20.40 -43.79 40.72
N GLN A 131 19.66 -43.30 39.71
CA GLN A 131 19.64 -41.88 39.34
C GLN A 131 18.39 -41.51 38.53
N GLY A 132 17.22 -41.84 39.07
CA GLY A 132 15.89 -41.62 38.44
C GLY A 132 14.86 -40.94 39.35
N LEU A 133 15.31 -40.21 40.37
CA LEU A 133 14.46 -39.53 41.37
C LEU A 133 14.78 -38.03 41.41
N ASP A 134 14.45 -37.33 40.31
CA ASP A 134 14.35 -35.86 40.20
C ASP A 134 13.65 -35.48 38.86
N ALA A 135 12.59 -36.21 38.50
CA ALA A 135 11.87 -36.02 37.23
C ALA A 135 10.33 -36.21 37.30
N GLU A 136 9.77 -36.53 38.48
CA GLU A 136 8.32 -36.44 38.71
C GLU A 136 7.96 -34.99 39.07
N GLY A 137 7.58 -34.16 38.10
CA GLY A 137 7.20 -32.78 38.38
C GLY A 137 6.67 -32.00 37.19
N GLU A 138 7.40 -31.98 36.08
CA GLU A 138 6.99 -31.25 34.87
C GLU A 138 6.10 -32.11 33.96
N ARG A 139 4.85 -32.30 34.41
CA ARG A 139 3.75 -32.31 33.44
C ARG A 139 3.79 -30.94 32.76
N PHE A 140 3.82 -30.89 31.43
CA PHE A 140 3.75 -29.61 30.72
C PHE A 140 2.40 -28.94 31.00
N GLU A 141 2.35 -28.08 32.03
CA GLU A 141 1.28 -27.11 32.17
C GLU A 141 1.22 -26.27 30.90
N THR A 142 0.01 -26.04 30.40
CA THR A 142 -0.18 -25.34 29.13
C THR A 142 0.18 -23.86 29.30
N LEU A 143 1.43 -23.53 29.00
CA LEU A 143 1.95 -22.17 28.78
C LEU A 143 1.35 -21.48 27.52
N MET A 144 0.11 -21.83 27.20
CA MET A 144 -0.80 -21.17 26.27
C MET A 144 -1.73 -20.18 27.01
N HIS A 145 -1.56 -19.98 28.32
CA HIS A 145 -2.28 -18.99 29.13
C HIS A 145 -1.45 -17.70 29.42
N THR A 146 -0.41 -17.42 28.63
CA THR A 146 0.40 -16.17 28.76
C THR A 146 0.59 -15.37 27.46
N GLU A 147 0.11 -15.85 26.31
CA GLU A 147 -0.68 -14.96 25.44
C GLU A 147 -2.11 -15.08 25.99
N SER A 148 -2.65 -14.00 26.54
CA SER A 148 -3.88 -14.03 27.31
C SER A 148 -5.09 -14.38 26.45
N GLU A 149 -6.02 -15.17 27.00
CA GLU A 149 -7.46 -14.96 26.76
C GLU A 149 -7.87 -13.63 27.41
N ALA A 150 -7.25 -12.55 26.94
CA ALA A 150 -7.98 -11.32 26.79
C ALA A 150 -9.10 -11.67 25.82
N GLU A 151 -10.32 -11.39 26.24
CA GLU A 151 -11.28 -10.81 25.32
C GLU A 151 -10.49 -9.71 24.59
N GLU A 152 -10.15 -9.93 23.32
CA GLU A 152 -9.87 -8.82 22.42
C GLU A 152 -11.14 -7.98 22.50
N ASP A 153 -11.07 -6.91 23.28
CA ASP A 153 -12.20 -6.06 23.59
C ASP A 153 -12.68 -5.54 22.23
N ASP A 154 -13.80 -6.07 21.74
CA ASP A 154 -14.32 -5.95 20.35
C ASP A 154 -14.85 -4.52 20.09
N GLN A 155 -14.02 -3.53 20.43
CA GLN A 155 -13.93 -2.22 19.82
C GLN A 155 -13.31 -2.37 18.41
N GLU A 156 -13.84 -3.31 17.61
CA GLU A 156 -14.04 -3.05 16.19
C GLU A 156 -14.77 -1.68 16.12
N GLU A 157 -14.16 -0.66 15.50
CA GLU A 157 -14.86 0.60 15.20
C GLU A 157 -15.93 0.36 14.11
N ASP A 158 -17.02 -0.33 14.49
CA ASP A 158 -18.22 -0.72 13.74
C ASP A 158 -17.97 -0.93 12.23
N SER A 159 -16.97 -1.78 11.95
CA SER A 159 -16.50 -2.14 10.62
C SER A 159 -16.71 -3.64 10.41
N SER A 160 -17.98 -4.06 10.33
CA SER A 160 -18.39 -5.48 10.28
C SER A 160 -18.12 -6.10 8.90
N ASP A 161 -16.85 -6.06 8.50
CA ASP A 161 -16.51 -5.99 7.09
C ASP A 161 -16.58 -7.36 6.38
N SER A 162 -16.69 -7.32 5.06
CA SER A 162 -16.59 -8.44 4.14
C SER A 162 -17.27 -9.76 4.54
N PHE A 163 -18.45 -10.00 3.94
CA PHE A 163 -18.99 -11.34 3.72
C PHE A 163 -18.84 -11.75 2.24
N TYR A 164 -18.19 -10.93 1.39
CA TYR A 164 -17.98 -11.16 -0.05
C TYR A 164 -16.71 -10.53 -0.65
N GLU A 165 -15.96 -9.70 0.07
CA GLU A 165 -14.72 -9.11 -0.46
C GLU A 165 -13.55 -10.06 -0.22
N SER A 166 -13.27 -10.87 -1.24
CA SER A 166 -11.90 -11.16 -1.63
C SER A 166 -11.52 -10.22 -2.77
N ASP A 167 -10.42 -9.49 -2.60
CA ASP A 167 -9.69 -8.66 -3.59
C ASP A 167 -9.84 -7.12 -3.46
N LEU A 168 -8.77 -6.50 -2.95
CA LEU A 168 -8.20 -5.24 -3.47
C LEU A 168 -9.03 -3.95 -3.31
N GLU A 169 -9.43 -3.64 -2.08
CA GLU A 169 -9.60 -2.27 -1.61
C GLU A 169 -8.62 -2.01 -0.45
N SER A 170 -7.42 -1.53 -0.80
CA SER A 170 -6.38 -1.13 0.14
C SER A 170 -6.69 0.25 0.71
N GLU A 171 -7.56 0.31 1.72
CA GLU A 171 -7.64 1.49 2.59
C GLU A 171 -6.58 1.30 3.71
N ASP A 172 -5.46 2.02 3.55
CA ASP A 172 -4.46 2.35 4.58
C ASP A 172 -3.58 1.22 5.23
N GLU A 173 -3.21 0.15 4.51
CA GLU A 173 -2.14 -0.80 4.98
C GLU A 173 -0.79 -0.10 5.28
N ASP A 174 -0.46 0.97 4.54
CA ASP A 174 0.81 1.72 4.64
C ASP A 174 1.04 2.39 6.02
N ALA A 175 0.00 2.52 6.85
CA ALA A 175 0.12 3.12 8.19
C ALA A 175 0.90 2.25 9.20
N SER A 176 0.95 0.93 8.97
CA SER A 176 1.53 -0.04 9.92
C SER A 176 3.05 -0.26 9.77
N VAL A 177 3.64 0.19 8.65
CA VAL A 177 4.98 -0.24 8.19
C VAL A 177 6.13 0.25 9.08
N PHE A 178 5.89 1.24 9.96
CA PHE A 178 6.88 1.74 10.93
C PHE A 178 6.77 1.16 12.34
N ALA A 179 5.81 0.26 12.59
CA ALA A 179 5.90 -0.63 13.73
C ALA A 179 7.08 -1.60 13.47
N SER A 180 8.24 -1.35 14.09
CA SER A 180 9.40 -2.24 14.02
C SER A 180 8.96 -3.61 14.53
N THR A 181 8.74 -4.56 13.61
CA THR A 181 8.13 -5.84 13.93
C THR A 181 8.95 -6.48 15.04
N PRO A 182 8.36 -6.79 16.22
CA PRO A 182 9.10 -7.50 17.23
C PRO A 182 9.47 -8.84 16.62
N VAL A 183 10.77 -9.05 16.36
CA VAL A 183 11.29 -10.35 15.94
C VAL A 183 10.86 -11.30 17.04
N SER A 184 9.87 -12.14 16.72
CA SER A 184 9.33 -13.11 17.66
C SER A 184 10.52 -13.90 18.17
N LYS A 185 10.77 -13.81 19.49
CA LYS A 185 11.78 -14.64 20.12
C LYS A 185 11.26 -16.06 20.06
N VAL A 186 11.60 -16.75 18.98
CA VAL A 186 11.41 -18.19 18.86
C VAL A 186 12.36 -18.83 19.86
N ASP A 187 11.91 -18.90 21.11
CA ASP A 187 12.58 -19.66 22.12
C ASP A 187 12.71 -21.10 21.61
N LYS A 188 13.92 -21.64 21.69
CA LYS A 188 14.32 -22.83 20.95
C LYS A 188 13.54 -24.09 21.39
N GLN A 189 12.83 -23.99 22.50
CA GLN A 189 11.93 -25.00 23.04
C GLN A 189 10.59 -25.04 22.28
N SER A 190 10.02 -23.88 21.88
CA SER A 190 8.74 -23.80 21.16
C SER A 190 8.77 -24.50 19.80
N ALA A 191 9.91 -24.40 19.12
CA ALA A 191 10.16 -25.09 17.84
C ALA A 191 10.23 -26.63 17.95
N SER A 192 10.23 -27.20 19.17
CA SER A 192 10.17 -28.65 19.40
C SER A 192 8.73 -29.19 19.44
N VAL A 193 7.72 -28.33 19.53
CA VAL A 193 6.30 -28.71 19.69
C VAL A 193 5.58 -28.76 18.34
N ILE A 194 4.82 -29.82 18.12
CA ILE A 194 4.09 -30.08 16.86
C ILE A 194 2.64 -29.58 16.99
N SER A 195 2.45 -28.26 16.88
CA SER A 195 1.11 -27.64 16.80
C SER A 195 0.78 -27.20 15.38
N LEU A 196 -0.43 -27.52 14.91
CA LEU A 196 -0.89 -27.13 13.58
C LEU A 196 -1.04 -25.61 13.44
N LYS A 197 -1.59 -24.92 14.46
CA LYS A 197 -1.77 -23.46 14.42
C LYS A 197 -0.42 -22.73 14.42
N TYR A 198 0.56 -23.20 15.20
CA TYR A 198 1.92 -22.62 15.22
C TYR A 198 2.63 -22.73 13.86
N TRP A 199 2.76 -23.94 13.30
CA TRP A 199 3.46 -24.13 12.03
C TRP A 199 2.72 -23.50 10.84
N THR A 200 1.40 -23.32 10.95
CA THR A 200 0.62 -22.52 9.99
C THR A 200 0.83 -21.00 10.17
N LYS A 201 1.09 -20.50 11.38
CA LYS A 201 1.44 -19.08 11.65
C LYS A 201 2.78 -18.75 10.96
N GLU A 202 3.76 -19.65 11.02
CA GLU A 202 5.02 -19.47 10.27
C GLU A 202 4.86 -19.60 8.74
N LEU A 203 3.93 -20.43 8.26
CA LEU A 203 3.55 -20.42 6.84
C LEU A 203 2.93 -19.07 6.41
N LYS A 204 2.03 -18.50 7.23
CA LYS A 204 1.46 -17.16 7.01
C LYS A 204 2.57 -16.11 6.96
N ASN A 205 3.52 -16.13 7.90
CA ASN A 205 4.66 -15.22 7.95
C ASN A 205 5.48 -15.23 6.64
N LEU A 206 5.83 -16.40 6.11
CA LEU A 206 6.56 -16.51 4.83
C LEU A 206 5.75 -16.00 3.64
N LEU A 207 4.43 -16.18 3.63
CA LEU A 207 3.54 -15.65 2.59
C LEU A 207 3.40 -14.13 2.69
N THR A 208 3.40 -13.54 3.89
CA THR A 208 3.43 -12.09 4.13
C THR A 208 4.74 -11.47 3.66
N ILE A 209 5.89 -12.11 3.97
CA ILE A 209 7.23 -11.73 3.45
C ILE A 209 7.28 -11.80 1.90
N GLY A 210 6.37 -12.56 1.28
CA GLY A 210 6.22 -12.60 -0.18
C GLY A 210 7.10 -13.64 -0.86
N VAL A 211 7.37 -14.75 -0.17
CA VAL A 211 8.05 -15.94 -0.70
C VAL A 211 7.14 -16.65 -1.70
N ALA A 212 7.64 -16.92 -2.91
CA ALA A 212 6.90 -17.64 -3.95
C ALA A 212 6.92 -19.16 -3.69
N VAL A 213 5.85 -19.70 -3.10
CA VAL A 213 5.66 -21.14 -2.91
C VAL A 213 5.32 -21.82 -4.26
N PRO A 214 5.95 -22.96 -4.63
CA PRO A 214 5.63 -23.66 -5.87
C PRO A 214 4.16 -24.04 -5.97
N GLY A 215 3.52 -23.78 -7.11
CA GLY A 215 2.07 -23.94 -7.29
C GLY A 215 1.58 -25.37 -7.03
N ARG A 216 2.39 -26.39 -7.33
CA ARG A 216 2.07 -27.80 -7.00
C ARG A 216 1.93 -28.02 -5.49
N LEU A 217 2.79 -27.37 -4.70
CA LEU A 217 2.73 -27.42 -3.24
C LEU A 217 1.56 -26.59 -2.71
N CYS A 218 1.25 -25.43 -3.32
CA CYS A 218 0.02 -24.68 -3.02
C CYS A 218 -1.25 -25.53 -3.26
N VAL A 219 -1.35 -26.22 -4.40
CA VAL A 219 -2.47 -27.14 -4.70
C VAL A 219 -2.62 -28.24 -3.64
N SER A 220 -1.52 -28.78 -3.12
CA SER A 220 -1.55 -29.74 -2.01
C SER A 220 -1.97 -29.10 -0.69
N LEU A 221 -1.38 -27.97 -0.31
CA LEU A 221 -1.69 -27.26 0.94
C LEU A 221 -3.13 -26.77 0.99
N ILE A 222 -3.65 -26.19 -0.10
CA ILE A 222 -5.05 -25.75 -0.19
C ILE A 222 -6.00 -26.93 0.01
N LYS A 223 -5.76 -28.09 -0.62
CA LYS A 223 -6.58 -29.30 -0.42
C LYS A 223 -6.50 -29.84 1.01
N VAL A 224 -5.33 -29.72 1.66
CA VAL A 224 -5.15 -30.10 3.06
C VAL A 224 -5.92 -29.15 3.99
N PHE A 225 -5.76 -27.83 3.87
CA PHE A 225 -6.48 -26.86 4.69
C PHE A 225 -8.00 -26.89 4.42
N TYR A 226 -8.44 -27.19 3.19
CA TYR A 226 -9.84 -27.46 2.86
C TYR A 226 -10.42 -28.61 3.70
N ALA A 227 -9.69 -29.72 3.81
CA ALA A 227 -10.09 -30.85 4.65
C ALA A 227 -10.02 -30.53 6.16
N VAL A 228 -9.09 -29.68 6.61
CA VAL A 228 -9.00 -29.23 8.01
C VAL A 228 -10.18 -28.33 8.39
N VAL A 229 -10.52 -27.33 7.56
CA VAL A 229 -11.65 -26.40 7.80
C VAL A 229 -12.99 -27.13 7.81
N LEU A 230 -13.15 -28.16 6.96
CA LEU A 230 -14.36 -28.99 6.86
C LEU A 230 -14.36 -30.20 7.79
N SER A 231 -13.38 -30.32 8.69
CA SER A 231 -13.36 -31.37 9.72
C SER A 231 -14.49 -31.15 10.75
N ARG A 232 -14.91 -32.24 11.40
CA ARG A 232 -15.97 -32.24 12.42
C ARG A 232 -15.44 -32.96 13.67
N GLY A 233 -15.87 -32.51 14.85
CA GLY A 233 -15.50 -33.09 16.16
C GLY A 233 -14.40 -32.35 16.93
N GLN A 234 -13.71 -31.37 16.32
CA GLN A 234 -12.77 -30.47 17.00
C GLN A 234 -13.06 -29.01 16.62
N SER A 235 -12.80 -28.07 17.53
CA SER A 235 -12.96 -26.64 17.27
C SER A 235 -11.77 -26.10 16.47
N VAL A 236 -11.98 -25.84 15.18
CA VAL A 236 -10.96 -25.35 14.23
C VAL A 236 -11.17 -23.85 13.96
N ASP A 237 -10.07 -23.09 13.95
CA ASP A 237 -10.06 -21.64 13.69
C ASP A 237 -10.24 -21.31 12.20
N ILE A 238 -11.48 -21.38 11.72
CA ILE A 238 -11.81 -21.19 10.30
C ILE A 238 -11.32 -19.84 9.76
N GLY A 239 -11.32 -18.77 10.58
CA GLY A 239 -10.86 -17.45 10.16
C GLY A 239 -9.39 -17.47 9.77
N PHE A 240 -8.54 -17.89 10.71
CA PHE A 240 -7.11 -18.00 10.51
C PHE A 240 -6.72 -18.90 9.32
N TYR A 241 -7.35 -20.08 9.17
CA TYR A 241 -7.08 -20.95 8.02
C TYR A 241 -7.60 -20.38 6.69
N THR A 242 -8.65 -19.54 6.70
CA THR A 242 -9.12 -18.83 5.51
C THR A 242 -8.08 -17.86 4.98
N GLU A 243 -7.49 -17.03 5.86
CA GLU A 243 -6.44 -16.07 5.48
C GLU A 243 -5.23 -16.76 4.84
N VAL A 244 -4.83 -17.90 5.38
CA VAL A 244 -3.71 -18.71 4.87
C VAL A 244 -4.05 -19.29 3.50
N VAL A 245 -5.27 -19.79 3.30
CA VAL A 245 -5.74 -20.29 2.00
C VAL A 245 -5.85 -19.16 0.97
N VAL A 246 -6.34 -17.98 1.35
CA VAL A 246 -6.35 -16.77 0.49
C VAL A 246 -4.92 -16.35 0.11
N ALA A 247 -3.98 -16.37 1.06
CA ALA A 247 -2.58 -16.04 0.81
C ALA A 247 -1.88 -17.06 -0.13
N LEU A 248 -2.24 -18.36 -0.05
CA LEU A 248 -1.82 -19.40 -1.00
C LEU A 248 -2.50 -19.27 -2.38
N MET A 249 -3.66 -18.61 -2.46
CA MET A 249 -4.49 -18.49 -3.66
C MET A 249 -4.27 -17.22 -4.50
N ARG A 250 -3.30 -16.38 -4.15
CA ARG A 250 -2.95 -15.13 -4.87
C ARG A 250 -2.86 -15.30 -6.41
N GLU A 251 -2.17 -16.34 -6.88
CA GLU A 251 -2.00 -16.63 -8.31
C GLU A 251 -3.12 -17.59 -8.80
N LYS A 252 -4.37 -17.12 -8.77
CA LYS A 252 -5.59 -17.90 -9.06
C LYS A 252 -5.48 -18.71 -10.37
N ASP A 253 -4.96 -18.10 -11.44
CA ASP A 253 -4.80 -18.77 -12.74
C ASP A 253 -3.75 -19.88 -12.76
N VAL A 254 -2.63 -19.73 -12.05
CA VAL A 254 -1.59 -20.78 -11.98
C VAL A 254 -2.17 -22.03 -11.32
N LEU A 255 -3.02 -21.86 -10.31
CA LEU A 255 -3.72 -22.96 -9.64
C LEU A 255 -4.77 -23.63 -10.55
N ARG A 256 -5.48 -22.85 -11.39
CA ARG A 256 -6.40 -23.40 -12.43
C ARG A 256 -5.62 -24.26 -13.44
N GLU A 257 -4.49 -23.75 -13.94
CA GLU A 257 -3.64 -24.48 -14.90
C GLU A 257 -3.03 -25.76 -14.33
N LEU A 258 -2.66 -25.76 -13.05
CA LEU A 258 -2.17 -26.94 -12.33
C LEU A 258 -3.28 -27.92 -11.91
N GLY A 259 -4.54 -27.66 -12.28
CA GLY A 259 -5.66 -28.57 -12.05
C GLY A 259 -6.19 -28.58 -10.61
N LEU A 260 -6.15 -27.44 -9.90
CA LEU A 260 -6.89 -27.30 -8.65
C LEU A 260 -8.40 -27.41 -8.94
N ARG A 261 -9.02 -28.44 -8.37
CA ARG A 261 -10.47 -28.58 -8.23
C ARG A 261 -10.80 -29.01 -6.80
N LEU A 262 -11.93 -28.53 -6.30
CA LEU A 262 -12.47 -28.82 -4.97
C LEU A 262 -13.92 -29.32 -5.13
N ASP A 263 -14.32 -30.29 -4.32
CA ASP A 263 -15.71 -30.76 -4.29
C ASP A 263 -16.56 -29.83 -3.43
N TRP A 264 -17.61 -29.23 -4.01
CA TRP A 264 -18.53 -28.31 -3.35
C TRP A 264 -19.50 -29.01 -2.38
N ARG A 265 -19.68 -30.33 -2.51
CA ARG A 265 -20.69 -31.10 -1.77
C ARG A 265 -20.54 -31.05 -0.24
N PRO A 266 -19.34 -31.13 0.36
CA PRO A 266 -19.19 -31.02 1.81
C PRO A 266 -19.59 -29.64 2.35
N ILE A 267 -19.29 -28.56 1.62
CA ILE A 267 -19.74 -27.20 1.98
C ILE A 267 -21.27 -27.13 1.92
N TYR A 268 -21.88 -27.62 0.84
CA TYR A 268 -23.35 -27.66 0.75
C TYR A 268 -23.98 -28.48 1.89
N GLN A 269 -23.37 -29.59 2.32
CA GLN A 269 -23.83 -30.39 3.45
C GLN A 269 -23.68 -29.68 4.80
N ASP A 270 -22.61 -28.91 5.01
CA ASP A 270 -22.39 -28.18 6.27
C ASP A 270 -23.26 -26.90 6.34
N LEU A 271 -23.39 -26.14 5.24
CA LEU A 271 -24.35 -25.03 5.10
C LEU A 271 -25.81 -25.51 5.20
N SER A 272 -26.12 -26.70 4.68
CA SER A 272 -27.45 -27.31 4.83
C SER A 272 -27.69 -27.93 6.20
N GLY A 273 -26.65 -28.20 6.98
CA GLY A 273 -26.78 -28.74 8.34
C GLY A 273 -27.42 -27.75 9.32
N GLY A 274 -27.36 -26.45 9.02
CA GLY A 274 -28.10 -25.40 9.73
C GLY A 274 -29.56 -25.21 9.27
N LEU A 275 -30.01 -25.94 8.24
CA LEU A 275 -31.42 -25.91 7.81
C LEU A 275 -32.22 -26.91 8.65
N VAL A 276 -32.73 -26.41 9.78
CA VAL A 276 -33.53 -27.16 10.77
C VAL A 276 -34.66 -27.95 10.08
N GLY A 277 -34.73 -29.26 10.35
CA GLY A 277 -35.83 -30.10 9.88
C GLY A 277 -37.15 -29.77 10.59
N PRO A 278 -38.32 -29.98 9.96
CA PRO A 278 -39.61 -29.47 10.47
C PRO A 278 -40.06 -30.03 11.84
N ASN A 279 -39.37 -31.04 12.37
CA ASN A 279 -39.66 -31.68 13.66
C ASN A 279 -38.56 -31.47 14.71
N GLU A 280 -37.48 -30.74 14.39
CA GLU A 280 -36.34 -30.55 15.30
C GLU A 280 -36.39 -29.17 15.96
N SER A 281 -36.50 -29.12 17.28
CA SER A 281 -36.23 -27.91 18.07
C SER A 281 -34.72 -27.68 18.11
N GLY A 282 -34.17 -27.25 16.98
CA GLY A 282 -32.73 -27.33 16.71
C GLY A 282 -31.85 -26.58 17.71
N HIS A 283 -30.66 -27.14 17.95
CA HIS A 283 -29.53 -26.32 18.40
C HIS A 283 -29.38 -25.16 17.42
N VAL A 284 -29.33 -23.92 17.93
CA VAL A 284 -29.01 -22.76 17.11
C VAL A 284 -27.65 -23.01 16.47
N ALA A 285 -27.63 -23.13 15.14
CA ALA A 285 -26.39 -23.32 14.40
C ALA A 285 -25.50 -22.10 14.67
N ASP A 286 -24.28 -22.35 15.14
CA ASP A 286 -23.29 -21.33 15.51
C ASP A 286 -23.16 -20.30 14.36
N GLU A 287 -23.74 -19.12 14.57
CA GLU A 287 -23.84 -18.07 13.56
C GLU A 287 -22.44 -17.53 13.21
N LEU A 288 -21.50 -17.58 14.15
CA LEU A 288 -20.10 -17.17 13.95
C LEU A 288 -19.36 -18.22 13.10
N ARG A 289 -19.51 -19.52 13.39
CA ARG A 289 -18.98 -20.59 12.54
C ARG A 289 -19.60 -20.55 11.14
N MET A 290 -20.90 -20.28 11.02
CA MET A 290 -21.58 -20.13 9.73
C MET A 290 -21.02 -18.95 8.92
N LYS A 291 -20.89 -17.77 9.53
CA LYS A 291 -20.25 -16.58 8.91
C LYS A 291 -18.82 -16.88 8.45
N ARG A 292 -18.00 -17.50 9.30
CA ARG A 292 -16.60 -17.86 9.01
C ARG A 292 -16.53 -18.90 7.88
N LEU A 293 -17.40 -19.91 7.87
CA LEU A 293 -17.47 -20.92 6.81
C LEU A 293 -17.87 -20.32 5.46
N VAL A 294 -18.79 -19.34 5.41
CA VAL A 294 -19.13 -18.67 4.15
C VAL A 294 -17.97 -17.83 3.63
N ARG A 295 -17.31 -17.02 4.48
CA ARG A 295 -16.07 -16.30 4.10
C ARG A 295 -15.02 -17.24 3.49
N PHE A 296 -14.78 -18.39 4.13
CA PHE A 296 -13.92 -19.46 3.58
C PHE A 296 -14.38 -19.95 2.21
N SER A 297 -15.65 -20.34 2.12
CA SER A 297 -16.23 -21.01 0.95
C SER A 297 -16.26 -20.10 -0.29
N LEU A 298 -16.34 -18.78 -0.09
CA LEU A 298 -16.33 -17.80 -1.17
C LEU A 298 -14.94 -17.63 -1.79
N ALA A 299 -13.88 -17.61 -0.99
CA ALA A 299 -12.52 -17.61 -1.53
C ALA A 299 -12.31 -18.81 -2.47
N VAL A 300 -12.68 -20.01 -2.02
CA VAL A 300 -12.45 -21.27 -2.76
C VAL A 300 -13.46 -21.54 -3.89
N SER A 301 -14.56 -20.78 -3.97
CA SER A 301 -15.67 -20.98 -4.94
C SER A 301 -15.19 -21.09 -6.40
N SER A 302 -14.19 -20.30 -6.77
CA SER A 302 -13.59 -20.27 -8.12
C SER A 302 -12.87 -21.57 -8.55
N PHE A 303 -12.75 -22.56 -7.65
CA PHE A 303 -12.16 -23.88 -7.91
C PHE A 303 -13.17 -25.05 -7.82
N PHE A 304 -14.48 -24.78 -7.72
CA PHE A 304 -15.48 -25.84 -7.84
C PHE A 304 -15.60 -26.37 -9.28
N ASP A 305 -16.11 -27.60 -9.43
CA ASP A 305 -16.14 -28.27 -10.73
C ASP A 305 -17.06 -27.55 -11.74
N PRO A 306 -16.57 -27.14 -12.93
CA PRO A 306 -17.36 -26.36 -13.90
C PRO A 306 -18.65 -27.03 -14.39
N GLY A 307 -18.78 -28.36 -14.26
CA GLY A 307 -20.00 -29.08 -14.63
C GLY A 307 -21.12 -29.03 -13.58
N SER A 308 -20.88 -28.43 -12.40
CA SER A 308 -21.82 -28.51 -11.27
C SER A 308 -23.03 -27.58 -11.35
N ILE A 309 -22.96 -26.49 -12.13
CA ILE A 309 -23.92 -25.35 -12.06
C ILE A 309 -25.38 -25.84 -12.00
N GLY A 310 -25.81 -26.64 -12.98
CA GLY A 310 -27.18 -27.14 -13.04
C GLY A 310 -27.59 -27.95 -11.80
N GLN A 311 -26.71 -28.83 -11.31
CA GLN A 311 -26.97 -29.64 -10.09
C GLN A 311 -27.07 -28.76 -8.84
N VAL A 312 -26.22 -27.73 -8.73
CA VAL A 312 -26.21 -26.80 -7.59
C VAL A 312 -27.46 -25.91 -7.61
N VAL A 313 -27.82 -25.35 -8.77
CA VAL A 313 -29.05 -24.56 -8.93
C VAL A 313 -30.29 -25.41 -8.61
N GLU A 314 -30.37 -26.62 -9.16
CA GLU A 314 -31.49 -27.54 -8.94
C GLU A 314 -31.66 -27.90 -7.46
N LEU A 315 -30.57 -28.25 -6.75
CA LEU A 315 -30.62 -28.61 -5.33
C LEU A 315 -31.01 -27.45 -4.42
N ILE A 316 -30.55 -26.22 -4.71
CA ILE A 316 -30.92 -25.03 -3.93
C ILE A 316 -32.37 -24.63 -4.22
N LEU A 317 -32.80 -24.62 -5.49
CA LEU A 317 -34.17 -24.27 -5.86
C LEU A 317 -35.20 -25.31 -5.40
N ALA A 318 -34.85 -26.60 -5.38
CA ALA A 318 -35.69 -27.65 -4.80
C ALA A 318 -35.95 -27.46 -3.28
N ARG A 319 -35.15 -26.62 -2.61
CA ARG A 319 -35.31 -26.22 -1.20
C ARG A 319 -35.73 -24.76 -1.03
N TYR A 320 -35.98 -24.02 -2.11
CA TYR A 320 -36.35 -22.61 -2.06
C TYR A 320 -37.81 -22.44 -1.63
N SER A 321 -38.01 -21.86 -0.44
CA SER A 321 -39.30 -21.62 0.19
C SER A 321 -39.26 -20.29 0.95
N SER A 322 -40.41 -19.79 1.41
CA SER A 322 -40.49 -18.56 2.22
C SER A 322 -39.67 -18.60 3.52
N GLN A 323 -39.39 -19.80 4.06
CA GLN A 323 -38.59 -19.98 5.26
C GLN A 323 -37.08 -20.10 4.97
N THR A 324 -36.69 -20.40 3.73
CA THR A 324 -35.31 -20.75 3.34
C THR A 324 -34.68 -19.74 2.36
N ILE A 325 -35.33 -18.62 2.06
CA ILE A 325 -34.86 -17.57 1.13
C ILE A 325 -33.43 -17.12 1.47
N SER A 326 -33.21 -16.70 2.72
CA SER A 326 -31.93 -16.20 3.23
C SER A 326 -30.77 -17.19 3.02
N PRO A 327 -30.82 -18.43 3.57
CA PRO A 327 -29.77 -19.41 3.33
C PRO A 327 -29.69 -19.88 1.87
N SER A 328 -30.78 -19.86 1.09
CA SER A 328 -30.72 -20.16 -0.35
C SER A 328 -29.90 -19.13 -1.13
N PHE A 329 -30.07 -17.82 -0.85
CA PHE A 329 -29.27 -16.77 -1.49
C PHE A 329 -27.80 -16.83 -1.08
N VAL A 330 -27.50 -17.17 0.17
CA VAL A 330 -26.12 -17.45 0.62
C VAL A 330 -25.54 -18.68 -0.10
N GLN A 331 -26.29 -19.79 -0.19
CA GLN A 331 -25.85 -20.99 -0.89
C GLN A 331 -25.61 -20.75 -2.39
N MET A 332 -26.47 -19.97 -3.08
CA MET A 332 -26.24 -19.56 -4.48
C MET A 332 -24.93 -18.78 -4.62
N ALA A 333 -24.69 -17.82 -3.74
CA ALA A 333 -23.53 -16.95 -3.80
C ALA A 333 -22.21 -17.65 -3.46
N VAL A 334 -22.28 -18.70 -2.64
CA VAL A 334 -21.13 -19.54 -2.29
C VAL A 334 -20.84 -20.60 -3.35
N LEU A 335 -21.85 -21.32 -3.83
CA LEU A 335 -21.69 -22.62 -4.48
C LEU A 335 -21.74 -22.59 -6.02
N LEU A 336 -22.18 -21.49 -6.65
CA LEU A 336 -22.29 -21.39 -8.11
C LEU A 336 -20.96 -20.99 -8.75
N PRO A 337 -20.25 -21.89 -9.48
CA PRO A 337 -19.08 -21.49 -10.23
C PRO A 337 -19.47 -20.64 -11.45
N VAL A 338 -18.74 -19.57 -11.68
CA VAL A 338 -18.99 -18.62 -12.78
C VAL A 338 -18.30 -19.14 -14.05
N VAL A 339 -19.06 -19.84 -14.91
CA VAL A 339 -18.55 -20.48 -16.13
C VAL A 339 -19.29 -19.96 -17.36
N PHE A 340 -18.52 -19.62 -18.41
CA PHE A 340 -19.02 -19.15 -19.69
C PHE A 340 -18.77 -20.19 -20.78
N LYS A 341 -19.75 -20.37 -21.68
CA LYS A 341 -19.67 -21.17 -22.90
C LYS A 341 -19.95 -20.29 -24.13
N ARG A 342 -19.87 -20.86 -25.33
CA ARG A 342 -20.33 -20.18 -26.55
C ARG A 342 -21.87 -20.15 -26.56
N PRO A 343 -22.53 -19.03 -26.93
CA PRO A 343 -23.98 -19.00 -27.08
C PRO A 343 -24.43 -19.98 -28.17
N VAL A 344 -25.55 -20.67 -27.95
CA VAL A 344 -25.97 -21.82 -28.78
C VAL A 344 -26.70 -21.36 -30.05
N SER A 345 -27.54 -20.34 -29.92
CA SER A 345 -28.20 -19.62 -31.02
C SER A 345 -28.78 -18.30 -30.49
N GLY A 346 -29.06 -17.34 -31.36
CA GLY A 346 -29.70 -16.07 -30.98
C GLY A 346 -29.35 -14.90 -31.89
N THR A 347 -30.10 -13.81 -31.73
CA THR A 347 -29.68 -12.50 -32.28
C THR A 347 -28.68 -11.83 -31.33
N MET A 348 -27.96 -10.81 -31.79
CA MET A 348 -26.97 -10.11 -30.96
C MET A 348 -27.55 -9.52 -29.66
N ASP A 349 -28.82 -9.10 -29.65
CA ASP A 349 -29.48 -8.57 -28.45
C ASP A 349 -30.17 -9.65 -27.58
N THR A 350 -30.33 -10.88 -28.08
CA THR A 350 -30.96 -12.00 -27.36
C THR A 350 -30.22 -13.33 -27.60
N PRO A 351 -28.99 -13.50 -27.07
CA PRO A 351 -28.27 -14.77 -27.10
C PRO A 351 -28.93 -15.81 -26.17
N VAL A 352 -29.07 -17.05 -26.64
CA VAL A 352 -29.53 -18.20 -25.84
C VAL A 352 -28.33 -19.02 -25.36
N TYR A 353 -28.30 -19.31 -24.07
CA TYR A 353 -27.23 -20.02 -23.39
C TYR A 353 -27.66 -21.44 -22.97
N GLU A 354 -26.70 -22.36 -22.95
CA GLU A 354 -26.88 -23.73 -22.43
C GLU A 354 -26.95 -23.74 -20.89
N ALA A 355 -27.61 -24.73 -20.28
CA ALA A 355 -27.63 -24.92 -18.81
C ALA A 355 -26.25 -25.15 -18.16
N GLY A 356 -25.19 -25.33 -18.96
CA GLY A 356 -23.79 -25.33 -18.50
C GLY A 356 -23.10 -23.96 -18.51
N ASP A 357 -23.83 -22.88 -18.76
CA ASP A 357 -23.36 -21.49 -18.75
C ASP A 357 -24.12 -20.71 -17.66
N ILE A 358 -23.40 -19.97 -16.83
CA ILE A 358 -24.00 -19.24 -15.70
C ILE A 358 -25.03 -18.18 -16.16
N ARG A 359 -24.89 -17.65 -17.38
CA ARG A 359 -25.80 -16.64 -17.94
C ARG A 359 -27.19 -17.21 -18.27
N HIS A 360 -27.31 -18.53 -18.44
CA HIS A 360 -28.61 -19.21 -18.59
C HIS A 360 -29.53 -18.95 -17.38
N TYR A 361 -28.95 -18.79 -16.18
CA TYR A 361 -29.68 -18.62 -14.93
C TYR A 361 -29.99 -17.17 -14.57
N LEU A 362 -29.47 -16.18 -15.32
CA LEU A 362 -29.77 -14.76 -15.07
C LEU A 362 -31.27 -14.43 -14.98
N PRO A 363 -32.17 -14.97 -15.83
CA PRO A 363 -33.61 -14.74 -15.68
C PRO A 363 -34.17 -15.26 -14.34
N VAL A 364 -33.64 -16.37 -13.83
CA VAL A 364 -34.04 -16.95 -12.53
C VAL A 364 -33.53 -16.08 -11.39
N LEU A 365 -32.25 -15.68 -11.41
CA LEU A 365 -31.66 -14.79 -10.40
C LEU A 365 -32.41 -13.44 -10.33
N PHE A 366 -32.74 -12.83 -11.48
CA PHE A 366 -33.55 -11.61 -11.51
C PHE A 366 -35.01 -11.83 -11.07
N SER A 367 -35.60 -13.02 -11.26
CA SER A 367 -36.94 -13.35 -10.76
C SER A 367 -36.98 -13.50 -9.24
N CYS A 368 -35.99 -14.21 -8.66
CA CYS A 368 -35.77 -14.27 -7.22
C CYS A 368 -35.54 -12.86 -6.63
N TRP A 369 -34.80 -12.00 -7.32
CA TRP A 369 -34.55 -10.63 -6.89
C TRP A 369 -35.80 -9.75 -6.96
N ALA A 370 -36.55 -9.81 -8.06
CA ALA A 370 -37.76 -9.02 -8.26
C ALA A 370 -38.85 -9.35 -7.23
N THR A 371 -38.93 -10.62 -6.80
CA THR A 371 -39.91 -11.10 -5.82
C THR A 371 -39.52 -10.86 -4.35
N GLN A 372 -38.24 -10.62 -4.03
CA GLN A 372 -37.74 -10.57 -2.63
C GLN A 372 -36.89 -9.32 -2.33
N GLN A 373 -37.33 -8.16 -2.82
CA GLN A 373 -36.61 -6.87 -2.69
C GLN A 373 -36.38 -6.40 -1.24
N SER A 374 -37.10 -6.95 -0.26
CA SER A 374 -36.98 -6.63 1.17
C SER A 374 -36.15 -7.64 1.99
N SER A 375 -35.58 -8.68 1.37
CA SER A 375 -34.73 -9.66 2.07
C SER A 375 -33.40 -9.02 2.53
N ARG A 376 -33.04 -9.21 3.81
CA ARG A 376 -31.78 -8.74 4.41
C ARG A 376 -30.53 -9.34 3.75
N GLU A 377 -30.69 -10.47 3.07
CA GLU A 377 -29.62 -11.23 2.41
C GLU A 377 -29.62 -11.07 0.87
N ILE A 378 -30.46 -10.18 0.32
CA ILE A 378 -30.54 -9.93 -1.13
C ILE A 378 -29.19 -9.50 -1.74
N GLY A 379 -28.31 -8.88 -0.94
CA GLY A 379 -26.93 -8.57 -1.34
C GLY A 379 -26.10 -9.79 -1.74
N SER A 380 -26.39 -10.99 -1.22
CA SER A 380 -25.77 -12.25 -1.66
C SER A 380 -26.19 -12.61 -3.09
N LEU A 381 -27.48 -12.45 -3.41
CA LEU A 381 -27.97 -12.72 -4.76
C LEU A 381 -27.38 -11.71 -5.77
N VAL A 382 -27.23 -10.44 -5.36
CA VAL A 382 -26.65 -9.40 -6.22
C VAL A 382 -25.12 -9.53 -6.34
N SER A 383 -24.40 -10.09 -5.35
CA SER A 383 -22.96 -10.35 -5.49
C SER A 383 -22.67 -11.41 -6.56
N VAL A 384 -23.56 -12.41 -6.74
CA VAL A 384 -23.52 -13.32 -7.91
C VAL A 384 -23.67 -12.55 -9.21
N VAL A 385 -24.68 -11.68 -9.33
CA VAL A 385 -24.93 -10.90 -10.56
C VAL A 385 -23.78 -9.96 -10.88
N ALA A 386 -23.14 -9.36 -9.86
CA ALA A 386 -21.94 -8.54 -10.01
C ALA A 386 -20.71 -9.37 -10.45
N ASN A 387 -20.49 -10.53 -9.84
CA ASN A 387 -19.39 -11.43 -10.20
C ASN A 387 -19.52 -11.94 -11.65
N ILE A 388 -20.73 -12.30 -12.09
CA ILE A 388 -21.00 -12.65 -13.50
C ILE A 388 -20.69 -11.47 -14.43
N ALA A 389 -21.07 -10.24 -14.06
CA ALA A 389 -20.76 -9.05 -14.88
C ALA A 389 -19.25 -8.75 -14.96
N GLN A 390 -18.51 -8.93 -13.87
CA GLN A 390 -17.06 -8.73 -13.81
C GLN A 390 -16.31 -9.82 -14.61
N GLN A 391 -16.59 -11.09 -14.33
CA GLN A 391 -15.91 -12.21 -14.99
C GLN A 391 -16.29 -12.33 -16.49
N ALA A 392 -17.41 -11.74 -16.93
CA ALA A 392 -17.69 -11.59 -18.36
C ALA A 392 -16.65 -10.70 -19.08
N LEU A 393 -16.07 -9.70 -18.42
CA LEU A 393 -14.96 -8.94 -18.99
C LEU A 393 -13.64 -9.75 -18.96
N ALA A 394 -13.38 -10.48 -17.87
CA ALA A 394 -12.20 -11.33 -17.74
C ALA A 394 -12.14 -12.44 -18.80
N GLU A 395 -13.23 -13.20 -18.97
CA GLU A 395 -13.30 -14.26 -19.98
C GLU A 395 -13.52 -13.71 -21.39
N GLY A 396 -14.15 -12.55 -21.56
CA GLY A 396 -14.21 -11.84 -22.85
C GLY A 396 -12.84 -11.30 -23.32
N SER A 397 -11.90 -11.07 -22.39
CA SER A 397 -10.50 -10.70 -22.66
C SER A 397 -9.66 -11.91 -23.09
N ARG A 398 -9.95 -13.10 -22.53
CA ARG A 398 -9.26 -14.37 -22.81
C ARG A 398 -9.77 -15.05 -24.09
N HIS A 399 -11.09 -15.07 -24.24
CA HIS A 399 -11.83 -15.77 -25.29
C HIS A 399 -12.99 -14.90 -25.79
N PRO A 400 -12.72 -13.92 -26.68
CA PRO A 400 -13.72 -12.95 -27.16
C PRO A 400 -14.97 -13.56 -27.79
N GLU A 401 -14.94 -14.83 -28.20
CA GLU A 401 -16.08 -15.55 -28.76
C GLU A 401 -17.04 -16.16 -27.71
N LEU A 402 -16.69 -16.14 -26.42
CA LEU A 402 -17.56 -16.58 -25.34
C LEU A 402 -18.55 -15.47 -24.90
N VAL A 403 -18.19 -14.20 -25.07
CA VAL A 403 -18.91 -13.06 -24.47
C VAL A 403 -19.29 -12.02 -25.52
N HIS A 404 -20.58 -11.96 -25.85
CA HIS A 404 -21.16 -10.81 -26.56
C HIS A 404 -21.68 -9.79 -25.55
N LEU A 405 -21.23 -8.54 -25.67
CA LEU A 405 -21.76 -7.40 -24.90
C LEU A 405 -22.67 -6.57 -25.81
N GLY A 406 -23.94 -6.46 -25.40
CA GLY A 406 -24.95 -5.63 -26.05
C GLY A 406 -25.04 -4.24 -25.41
N LYS A 407 -26.14 -3.53 -25.71
CA LYS A 407 -26.41 -2.16 -25.26
C LYS A 407 -26.44 -1.99 -23.73
N TYR A 408 -26.66 -3.08 -22.99
CA TYR A 408 -26.72 -3.14 -21.52
C TYR A 408 -25.73 -4.18 -20.96
N GLY A 409 -24.55 -4.31 -21.57
CA GLY A 409 -23.57 -5.34 -21.22
C GLY A 409 -24.11 -6.73 -21.53
N ILE A 410 -24.14 -7.62 -20.53
CA ILE A 410 -24.71 -8.97 -20.63
C ILE A 410 -26.23 -9.03 -20.33
N PHE A 411 -26.85 -7.91 -19.97
CA PHE A 411 -28.23 -7.86 -19.44
C PHE A 411 -29.26 -7.47 -20.50
N THR A 412 -30.52 -7.83 -20.26
CA THR A 412 -31.65 -7.31 -21.07
C THR A 412 -32.04 -5.90 -20.62
N ARG A 413 -32.74 -5.16 -21.49
CA ARG A 413 -33.28 -3.83 -21.17
C ARG A 413 -34.14 -3.82 -19.89
N GLN A 414 -34.89 -4.89 -19.64
CA GLN A 414 -35.76 -5.01 -18.45
C GLN A 414 -34.94 -5.21 -17.17
N GLN A 415 -33.94 -6.10 -17.21
CA GLN A 415 -33.01 -6.34 -16.10
C GLN A 415 -32.24 -5.07 -15.73
N PHE A 416 -31.73 -4.34 -16.73
CA PHE A 416 -30.95 -3.13 -16.50
C PHE A 416 -31.82 -1.95 -16.00
N ALA A 417 -33.07 -1.83 -16.51
CA ALA A 417 -34.02 -0.84 -16.00
C ALA A 417 -34.44 -1.11 -14.55
N MET A 418 -34.66 -2.37 -14.19
CA MET A 418 -34.90 -2.78 -12.79
C MET A 418 -33.71 -2.40 -11.90
N LEU A 419 -32.48 -2.69 -12.33
CA LEU A 419 -31.26 -2.38 -11.59
C LEU A 419 -31.10 -0.89 -11.31
N LEU A 420 -31.28 -0.02 -12.31
CA LEU A 420 -31.15 1.42 -12.11
C LEU A 420 -32.31 2.03 -11.30
N ASN A 421 -33.52 1.50 -11.41
CA ASN A 421 -34.63 1.90 -10.53
C ASN A 421 -34.33 1.53 -9.06
N LEU A 422 -33.83 0.30 -8.82
CA LEU A 422 -33.41 -0.14 -7.49
C LEU A 422 -32.25 0.71 -6.95
N LEU A 423 -31.28 1.10 -7.77
CA LEU A 423 -30.22 2.04 -7.39
C LEU A 423 -30.82 3.40 -6.98
N ALA A 424 -31.72 3.97 -7.80
CA ALA A 424 -32.33 5.27 -7.55
C ALA A 424 -33.19 5.31 -6.26
N VAL A 425 -33.90 4.23 -5.95
CA VAL A 425 -34.65 4.07 -4.69
C VAL A 425 -33.69 3.87 -3.52
N SER A 426 -32.74 2.94 -3.64
CA SER A 426 -31.82 2.54 -2.57
C SER A 426 -30.89 3.67 -2.11
N CYS A 427 -30.57 4.60 -3.01
CA CYS A 427 -29.82 5.83 -2.70
C CYS A 427 -30.55 6.80 -1.75
N ARG A 428 -31.88 6.68 -1.61
CA ARG A 428 -32.71 7.60 -0.81
C ARG A 428 -32.95 7.09 0.61
N SER A 429 -32.76 5.79 0.84
CA SER A 429 -32.80 5.13 2.15
C SER A 429 -31.63 5.56 3.06
N PRO A 430 -31.74 5.38 4.39
CA PRO A 430 -30.60 5.51 5.29
C PRO A 430 -29.46 4.56 4.87
N ALA A 431 -28.23 5.05 4.96
CA ALA A 431 -27.06 4.41 4.39
C ALA A 431 -26.32 3.51 5.41
N ASP A 432 -27.01 2.47 5.87
CA ASP A 432 -26.44 1.42 6.71
C ASP A 432 -25.31 0.68 5.97
N GLU A 433 -24.51 -0.11 6.69
CA GLU A 433 -23.38 -0.83 6.12
C GLU A 433 -23.81 -1.84 5.04
N LYS A 434 -24.83 -2.67 5.33
CA LYS A 434 -25.39 -3.63 4.37
C LYS A 434 -26.00 -2.96 3.14
N GLN A 435 -26.71 -1.84 3.34
CA GLN A 435 -27.24 -1.02 2.24
C GLN A 435 -26.11 -0.42 1.39
N SER A 436 -24.99 -0.04 2.01
CA SER A 436 -23.81 0.47 1.32
C SER A 436 -23.10 -0.61 0.50
N LYS A 437 -23.00 -1.84 1.01
CA LYS A 437 -22.49 -3.01 0.27
C LYS A 437 -23.42 -3.36 -0.90
N TYR A 438 -24.74 -3.31 -0.72
CA TYR A 438 -25.70 -3.47 -1.83
C TYR A 438 -25.55 -2.39 -2.91
N LEU A 439 -25.49 -1.11 -2.52
CA LEU A 439 -25.26 0.03 -3.44
C LEU A 439 -23.93 -0.10 -4.20
N LYS A 440 -22.85 -0.57 -3.56
CA LYS A 440 -21.54 -0.83 -4.18
C LYS A 440 -21.68 -1.81 -5.36
N LEU A 441 -22.36 -2.94 -5.14
CA LEU A 441 -22.59 -3.97 -6.16
C LEU A 441 -23.46 -3.48 -7.34
N LEU A 442 -24.50 -2.67 -7.08
CA LEU A 442 -25.31 -2.10 -8.16
C LEU A 442 -24.52 -1.16 -9.07
N VAL A 443 -23.64 -0.35 -8.49
CA VAL A 443 -22.72 0.52 -9.24
C VAL A 443 -21.71 -0.30 -10.04
N ASP A 444 -21.15 -1.36 -9.44
CA ASP A 444 -20.21 -2.25 -10.12
C ASP A 444 -20.86 -2.90 -11.36
N ILE A 445 -22.08 -3.44 -11.25
CA ILE A 445 -22.81 -4.01 -12.40
C ILE A 445 -23.02 -2.97 -13.50
N ALA A 446 -23.39 -1.74 -13.14
CA ALA A 446 -23.61 -0.66 -14.11
C ALA A 446 -22.31 -0.26 -14.84
N VAL A 447 -21.17 -0.18 -14.13
CA VAL A 447 -19.87 0.18 -14.71
C VAL A 447 -19.29 -0.94 -15.59
N HIS A 448 -19.42 -2.21 -15.18
CA HIS A 448 -19.01 -3.35 -16.01
C HIS A 448 -19.89 -3.51 -17.27
N SER A 449 -21.09 -2.91 -17.29
CA SER A 449 -21.99 -2.93 -18.46
C SER A 449 -21.71 -1.83 -19.51
N LEU A 450 -20.79 -0.88 -19.26
CA LEU A 450 -20.39 0.14 -20.23
C LEU A 450 -19.60 -0.43 -21.42
N THR A 451 -19.76 0.13 -22.62
CA THR A 451 -18.99 -0.25 -23.83
C THR A 451 -18.89 0.92 -24.81
N ALA A 452 -17.74 1.08 -25.49
CA ALA A 452 -17.54 2.14 -26.50
C ALA A 452 -18.56 2.09 -27.66
N ARG A 453 -18.96 0.89 -28.11
CA ARG A 453 -19.92 0.68 -29.22
C ARG A 453 -21.25 1.40 -29.05
N PHE A 454 -21.69 1.67 -27.82
CA PHE A 454 -23.03 2.17 -27.51
C PHE A 454 -23.05 3.56 -26.84
N VAL A 455 -21.94 4.31 -26.87
CA VAL A 455 -21.80 5.68 -26.31
C VAL A 455 -22.91 6.61 -26.78
N HIS A 456 -23.14 6.67 -28.09
CA HIS A 456 -24.13 7.54 -28.75
C HIS A 456 -25.54 6.94 -28.83
N SER A 457 -25.81 5.82 -28.16
CA SER A 457 -27.13 5.18 -28.21
C SER A 457 -28.08 5.79 -27.17
N GLU A 458 -29.19 6.38 -27.63
CA GLU A 458 -30.27 6.88 -26.78
C GLU A 458 -30.73 5.81 -25.79
N SER A 459 -30.88 6.13 -24.50
CA SER A 459 -31.17 5.13 -23.45
C SER A 459 -30.17 3.97 -23.37
N GLY A 460 -28.91 4.17 -23.78
CA GLY A 460 -27.78 3.30 -23.46
C GLY A 460 -27.31 3.46 -22.00
N VAL A 461 -26.37 2.62 -21.53
CA VAL A 461 -25.92 2.63 -20.12
C VAL A 461 -25.45 4.01 -19.65
N LEU A 462 -24.61 4.70 -20.45
CA LEU A 462 -24.10 6.03 -20.12
C LEU A 462 -25.22 7.09 -20.01
N ASP A 463 -26.23 7.00 -20.87
CA ASP A 463 -27.33 7.96 -20.94
C ASP A 463 -28.34 7.75 -19.78
N LEU A 464 -28.59 6.49 -19.42
CA LEU A 464 -29.36 6.14 -18.23
C LEU A 464 -28.62 6.50 -16.93
N LEU A 465 -27.29 6.36 -16.88
CA LEU A 465 -26.47 6.87 -15.76
C LEU A 465 -26.51 8.40 -15.69
N ARG A 466 -26.45 9.11 -16.82
CA ARG A 466 -26.60 10.58 -16.88
C ARG A 466 -27.95 11.01 -16.34
N THR A 467 -29.01 10.29 -16.69
CA THR A 467 -30.37 10.50 -16.19
C THR A 467 -30.45 10.27 -14.67
N PHE A 468 -29.83 9.20 -14.17
CA PHE A 468 -29.72 8.93 -12.73
C PHE A 468 -28.96 10.04 -11.99
N ILE A 469 -27.79 10.47 -12.48
CA ILE A 469 -27.01 11.56 -11.88
C ILE A 469 -27.80 12.86 -11.83
N GLY A 470 -28.43 13.26 -12.93
CA GLY A 470 -29.31 14.44 -12.98
C GLY A 470 -30.45 14.38 -11.94
N SER A 471 -30.98 13.19 -11.64
CA SER A 471 -32.02 12.97 -10.64
C SER A 471 -31.56 13.07 -9.18
N ILE A 472 -30.24 13.01 -8.92
CA ILE A 472 -29.65 13.12 -7.56
C ILE A 472 -28.92 14.44 -7.32
N THR A 473 -28.61 15.25 -8.35
CA THR A 473 -27.89 16.53 -8.22
C THR A 473 -28.48 17.44 -7.14
N THR A 474 -29.81 17.53 -7.05
CA THR A 474 -30.51 18.34 -6.04
C THR A 474 -30.41 17.77 -4.61
N LEU A 475 -30.19 16.46 -4.46
CA LEU A 475 -30.01 15.77 -3.17
C LEU A 475 -28.55 15.79 -2.66
N VAL A 476 -27.59 16.07 -3.55
CA VAL A 476 -26.16 16.24 -3.23
C VAL A 476 -25.83 17.68 -2.80
N HIS A 477 -26.63 18.67 -3.21
CA HIS A 477 -26.44 20.08 -2.88
C HIS A 477 -26.29 20.31 -1.35
N PRO A 478 -25.29 21.08 -0.86
CA PRO A 478 -24.97 21.16 0.58
C PRO A 478 -26.11 21.61 1.50
N SER A 479 -27.04 22.43 1.01
CA SER A 479 -28.24 22.84 1.78
C SER A 479 -29.26 21.72 1.97
N ASN A 480 -29.26 20.70 1.12
CA ASN A 480 -30.25 19.62 1.06
C ASN A 480 -29.70 18.32 1.69
N SER A 481 -28.87 18.48 2.73
CA SER A 481 -28.25 17.38 3.48
C SER A 481 -29.32 16.57 4.24
N GLY A 482 -29.32 15.24 4.08
CA GLY A 482 -30.26 14.34 4.74
C GLY A 482 -29.75 12.89 4.81
N VAL A 483 -30.62 11.94 5.16
CA VAL A 483 -30.26 10.52 5.34
C VAL A 483 -29.63 9.90 4.07
N TRP A 484 -30.05 10.35 2.90
CA TRP A 484 -29.52 9.97 1.58
C TRP A 484 -28.08 10.44 1.34
N SER A 485 -27.65 11.57 1.90
CA SER A 485 -26.40 12.25 1.50
C SER A 485 -25.15 11.39 1.78
N THR A 486 -25.20 10.55 2.82
CA THR A 486 -24.12 9.59 3.10
C THR A 486 -24.10 8.46 2.06
N GLY A 487 -25.26 7.92 1.68
CA GLY A 487 -25.39 6.90 0.63
C GLY A 487 -24.93 7.42 -0.74
N LEU A 488 -25.40 8.60 -1.14
CA LEU A 488 -24.98 9.28 -2.36
C LEU A 488 -23.45 9.52 -2.39
N SER A 489 -22.85 9.94 -1.26
CA SER A 489 -21.38 10.13 -1.19
C SER A 489 -20.59 8.84 -1.37
N ARG A 490 -21.15 7.67 -0.99
CA ARG A 490 -20.55 6.35 -1.24
C ARG A 490 -20.75 5.93 -2.70
N VAL A 491 -21.93 6.15 -3.28
CA VAL A 491 -22.24 5.84 -4.69
C VAL A 491 -21.41 6.66 -5.66
N VAL A 492 -21.23 7.97 -5.43
CA VAL A 492 -20.38 8.83 -6.28
C VAL A 492 -18.90 8.45 -6.17
N LYS A 493 -18.39 8.13 -4.96
CA LYS A 493 -17.05 7.52 -4.79
C LYS A 493 -16.93 6.25 -5.63
N ARG A 494 -17.91 5.34 -5.54
CA ARG A 494 -17.85 4.06 -6.24
C ARG A 494 -17.95 4.19 -7.76
N LEU A 495 -18.74 5.12 -8.28
CA LEU A 495 -18.81 5.40 -9.72
C LEU A 495 -17.43 5.84 -10.26
N ALA A 496 -16.75 6.74 -9.56
CA ALA A 496 -15.38 7.13 -9.91
C ALA A 496 -14.37 5.96 -9.78
N THR A 497 -14.34 5.26 -8.65
CA THR A 497 -13.31 4.23 -8.40
C THR A 497 -13.52 2.93 -9.18
N ALA A 498 -14.76 2.49 -9.41
CA ALA A 498 -15.04 1.32 -10.25
C ALA A 498 -14.68 1.59 -11.72
N TYR A 499 -15.00 2.79 -12.23
CA TYR A 499 -14.64 3.20 -13.58
C TYR A 499 -13.12 3.27 -13.75
N HIS A 500 -12.43 3.90 -12.79
CA HIS A 500 -10.97 3.95 -12.74
C HIS A 500 -10.31 2.57 -12.69
N ARG A 501 -10.78 1.67 -11.81
CA ARG A 501 -10.29 0.29 -11.69
C ARG A 501 -10.43 -0.45 -13.02
N ARG A 502 -11.61 -0.41 -13.65
CA ARG A 502 -11.84 -1.03 -14.96
C ARG A 502 -10.94 -0.43 -16.05
N LEU A 503 -10.80 0.90 -16.10
CA LEU A 503 -9.93 1.57 -17.07
C LEU A 503 -8.46 1.14 -16.93
N LEU A 504 -7.97 0.94 -15.70
CA LEU A 504 -6.63 0.40 -15.44
C LEU A 504 -6.52 -1.07 -15.88
N GLN A 505 -7.52 -1.92 -15.57
CA GLN A 505 -7.53 -3.33 -15.98
C GLN A 505 -7.52 -3.51 -17.51
N GLU A 506 -8.12 -2.58 -18.26
CA GLU A 506 -8.10 -2.52 -19.73
C GLU A 506 -6.80 -1.96 -20.32
N ARG A 507 -5.87 -1.40 -19.54
CA ARG A 507 -4.55 -0.96 -20.05
C ARG A 507 -3.67 -2.16 -20.38
N VAL A 508 -2.84 -2.02 -21.42
CA VAL A 508 -1.80 -3.00 -21.78
C VAL A 508 -0.61 -2.89 -20.82
N ASP A 509 -0.23 -1.66 -20.44
CA ASP A 509 0.71 -1.41 -19.35
C ASP A 509 0.09 -1.80 -18.00
N LYS A 510 0.79 -2.66 -17.25
CA LYS A 510 0.39 -3.17 -15.94
C LYS A 510 1.16 -2.57 -14.76
N THR A 511 2.11 -1.65 -14.99
CA THR A 511 2.93 -1.04 -13.92
C THR A 511 2.13 -0.25 -12.88
N LEU A 512 0.89 0.13 -13.23
CA LEU A 512 -0.07 0.83 -12.36
C LEU A 512 -1.32 -0.02 -12.04
N VAL A 513 -1.28 -1.32 -12.32
CA VAL A 513 -2.39 -2.28 -12.04
C VAL A 513 -2.01 -3.13 -10.82
N ALA A 514 -2.97 -3.36 -9.93
CA ALA A 514 -2.75 -4.23 -8.78
C ALA A 514 -2.43 -5.67 -9.22
N ARG A 515 -1.38 -6.28 -8.62
CA ARG A 515 -0.71 -7.51 -9.12
C ARG A 515 -1.63 -8.71 -9.41
N TYR A 516 -2.79 -8.80 -8.77
CA TYR A 516 -3.72 -9.92 -8.87
C TYR A 516 -5.12 -9.52 -9.36
N ALA A 517 -5.28 -8.32 -9.95
CA ALA A 517 -6.54 -7.89 -10.57
C ALA A 517 -6.78 -8.60 -11.92
N ASP A 518 -8.05 -8.80 -12.30
CA ASP A 518 -8.40 -9.39 -13.60
C ASP A 518 -7.85 -8.56 -14.77
N ASP A 519 -7.38 -9.21 -15.84
CA ASP A 519 -6.81 -8.54 -17.01
C ASP A 519 -7.83 -8.39 -18.15
N TYR A 520 -8.21 -7.15 -18.47
CA TYR A 520 -9.16 -6.82 -19.54
C TYR A 520 -8.47 -6.29 -20.82
N SER A 521 -7.14 -6.33 -20.91
CA SER A 521 -6.37 -5.74 -22.03
C SER A 521 -6.65 -6.40 -23.39
N GLY A 522 -7.04 -7.68 -23.39
CA GLY A 522 -7.43 -8.46 -24.56
C GLY A 522 -8.85 -8.20 -25.07
N LEU A 523 -9.66 -7.37 -24.37
CA LEU A 523 -11.01 -7.04 -24.82
C LEU A 523 -11.01 -6.37 -26.20
N PRO A 524 -11.95 -6.73 -27.10
CA PRO A 524 -12.17 -6.00 -28.35
C PRO A 524 -12.37 -4.49 -28.13
N LEU A 525 -11.76 -3.66 -28.98
CA LEU A 525 -11.80 -2.19 -28.85
C LEU A 525 -13.23 -1.61 -28.78
N GLN A 526 -14.19 -2.25 -29.45
CA GLN A 526 -15.62 -1.88 -29.41
C GLN A 526 -16.28 -2.04 -28.03
N TYR A 527 -15.69 -2.83 -27.12
CA TYR A 527 -16.21 -3.13 -25.79
C TYR A 527 -15.46 -2.43 -24.66
N ARG A 528 -14.21 -2.03 -24.93
CA ARG A 528 -13.38 -1.24 -24.02
C ARG A 528 -13.96 0.16 -23.79
N LEU A 529 -13.43 0.85 -22.80
CA LEU A 529 -13.70 2.26 -22.50
C LEU A 529 -12.88 3.13 -23.47
N SER A 530 -13.55 3.91 -24.31
CA SER A 530 -12.89 4.87 -25.22
C SER A 530 -12.65 6.21 -24.55
N ASP A 531 -11.77 7.04 -25.13
CA ASP A 531 -11.50 8.40 -24.63
C ASP A 531 -12.76 9.29 -24.69
N GLU A 532 -13.60 9.10 -25.71
CA GLU A 532 -14.91 9.76 -25.85
C GLU A 532 -15.89 9.35 -24.74
N LEU A 533 -16.00 8.04 -24.44
CA LEU A 533 -16.78 7.53 -23.33
C LEU A 533 -16.27 8.11 -22.00
N THR A 534 -14.94 8.17 -21.85
CA THR A 534 -14.27 8.70 -20.67
C THR A 534 -14.54 10.19 -20.46
N ALA A 535 -14.43 11.01 -21.51
CA ALA A 535 -14.77 12.43 -21.43
C ALA A 535 -16.24 12.63 -21.03
N ALA A 536 -17.17 11.94 -21.70
CA ALA A 536 -18.61 12.04 -21.43
C ALA A 536 -19.03 11.47 -20.05
N TYR A 537 -18.25 10.55 -19.47
CA TYR A 537 -18.44 10.03 -18.11
C TYR A 537 -17.90 11.02 -17.05
N ILE A 538 -16.81 11.72 -17.34
CA ILE A 538 -16.27 12.79 -16.48
C ILE A 538 -17.18 14.02 -16.50
N ASP A 539 -17.69 14.44 -17.67
CA ASP A 539 -18.75 15.47 -17.81
C ASP A 539 -19.95 15.22 -16.89
N MET A 540 -20.38 13.95 -16.82
CA MET A 540 -21.52 13.53 -16.02
C MET A 540 -21.25 13.65 -14.51
N LEU A 541 -20.06 13.25 -14.05
CA LEU A 541 -19.75 13.17 -12.62
C LEU A 541 -19.16 14.45 -12.02
N LEU A 542 -18.39 15.23 -12.78
CA LEU A 542 -17.65 16.37 -12.25
C LEU A 542 -18.55 17.45 -11.61
N PRO A 543 -19.69 17.88 -12.20
CA PRO A 543 -20.56 18.89 -11.57
C PRO A 543 -21.17 18.44 -10.25
N VAL A 544 -21.61 17.17 -10.15
CA VAL A 544 -22.18 16.62 -8.91
C VAL A 544 -21.11 16.38 -7.83
N ILE A 545 -19.86 16.08 -8.24
CA ILE A 545 -18.72 16.02 -7.32
C ILE A 545 -18.42 17.42 -6.74
N MET A 546 -18.31 18.47 -7.56
CA MET A 546 -18.03 19.82 -7.06
C MET A 546 -19.10 20.32 -6.07
N LEU A 547 -20.38 20.06 -6.34
CA LEU A 547 -21.46 20.32 -5.37
C LEU A 547 -21.29 19.51 -4.06
N GLY A 548 -20.88 18.24 -4.17
CA GLY A 548 -20.69 17.35 -3.02
C GLY A 548 -19.48 17.68 -2.15
N VAL A 549 -18.38 18.20 -2.73
CA VAL A 549 -17.19 18.61 -1.95
C VAL A 549 -17.51 19.76 -0.99
N GLN A 550 -18.43 20.66 -1.36
CA GLN A 550 -18.92 21.71 -0.47
C GLN A 550 -19.87 21.20 0.65
N SER A 551 -20.09 19.88 0.79
CA SER A 551 -20.91 19.29 1.86
C SER A 551 -20.39 19.65 3.26
N LYS A 552 -21.33 19.95 4.17
CA LYS A 552 -21.11 20.29 5.57
C LYS A 552 -20.50 19.12 6.38
N ALA A 553 -20.75 17.88 5.97
CA ALA A 553 -20.28 16.70 6.70
C ALA A 553 -18.87 16.28 6.24
N PRO A 554 -17.84 16.25 7.11
CA PRO A 554 -16.45 16.01 6.71
C PRO A 554 -16.23 14.63 6.08
N GLY A 555 -16.92 13.61 6.57
CA GLY A 555 -16.87 12.25 6.01
C GLY A 555 -17.51 12.12 4.62
N GLN A 556 -18.50 12.96 4.28
CA GLN A 556 -19.05 13.03 2.92
C GLN A 556 -18.07 13.78 2.00
N ARG A 557 -17.58 14.95 2.44
CA ARG A 557 -16.56 15.74 1.74
C ARG A 557 -15.33 14.92 1.36
N ARG A 558 -14.78 14.11 2.29
CA ARG A 558 -13.61 13.25 2.04
C ARG A 558 -13.85 12.28 0.87
N ARG A 559 -15.08 11.75 0.71
CA ARG A 559 -15.44 10.84 -0.40
C ARG A 559 -15.58 11.58 -1.73
N TYR A 560 -16.17 12.78 -1.75
CA TYR A 560 -16.24 13.58 -2.98
C TYR A 560 -14.85 14.07 -3.42
N ILE A 561 -13.97 14.47 -2.49
CA ILE A 561 -12.58 14.84 -2.82
C ILE A 561 -11.79 13.63 -3.36
N ALA A 562 -11.95 12.44 -2.77
CA ALA A 562 -11.36 11.21 -3.32
C ALA A 562 -11.90 10.88 -4.73
N SER A 563 -13.18 11.20 -5.00
CA SER A 563 -13.77 11.08 -6.35
C SER A 563 -13.11 12.04 -7.33
N LEU A 564 -12.95 13.32 -6.95
CA LEU A 564 -12.29 14.36 -7.73
C LEU A 564 -10.83 13.99 -8.05
N GLN A 565 -10.10 13.48 -7.06
CA GLN A 565 -8.73 12.98 -7.20
C GLN A 565 -8.64 11.78 -8.16
N THR A 566 -9.65 10.90 -8.14
CA THR A 566 -9.76 9.74 -9.04
C THR A 566 -10.04 10.18 -10.48
N LEU A 567 -10.93 11.15 -10.70
CA LEU A 567 -11.18 11.69 -12.04
C LEU A 567 -9.98 12.49 -12.58
N CYS A 568 -9.26 13.20 -11.72
CA CYS A 568 -8.04 13.93 -12.10
C CYS A 568 -6.91 12.97 -12.55
N PHE A 569 -6.79 11.77 -11.96
CA PHE A 569 -5.89 10.74 -12.48
C PHE A 569 -6.24 10.33 -13.93
N ILE A 570 -7.54 10.29 -14.27
CA ILE A 570 -8.02 9.82 -15.57
C ILE A 570 -7.87 10.89 -16.65
N SER A 571 -8.30 12.13 -16.37
CA SER A 571 -8.23 13.26 -17.30
C SER A 571 -7.84 14.54 -16.52
N PRO A 572 -6.53 14.78 -16.32
CA PRO A 572 -6.07 15.81 -15.41
C PRO A 572 -6.52 17.23 -15.82
N HIS A 573 -6.23 17.65 -17.05
CA HIS A 573 -6.56 18.97 -17.59
C HIS A 573 -8.02 19.35 -17.28
N ARG A 574 -8.95 18.52 -17.76
CA ARG A 574 -10.40 18.73 -17.68
C ARG A 574 -10.93 18.92 -16.26
N VAL A 575 -10.30 18.27 -15.27
CA VAL A 575 -10.64 18.43 -13.85
C VAL A 575 -9.96 19.67 -13.28
N LEU A 576 -8.68 19.90 -13.58
CA LEU A 576 -7.93 21.07 -13.09
C LEU A 576 -8.50 22.39 -13.60
N ASP A 577 -8.85 22.49 -14.88
CA ASP A 577 -9.43 23.68 -15.51
C ASP A 577 -10.74 24.11 -14.83
N THR A 578 -11.57 23.13 -14.46
CA THR A 578 -12.83 23.33 -13.73
C THR A 578 -12.59 23.81 -12.28
N VAL A 579 -11.57 23.29 -11.61
CA VAL A 579 -11.33 23.55 -10.17
C VAL A 579 -10.48 24.82 -9.94
N LEU A 580 -9.60 25.18 -10.89
CA LEU A 580 -8.63 26.28 -10.72
C LEU A 580 -9.29 27.66 -10.50
N LEU A 581 -10.47 27.89 -11.10
CA LEU A 581 -11.27 29.09 -10.88
C LEU A 581 -11.86 29.16 -9.46
N ASP A 582 -12.33 28.05 -8.89
CA ASP A 582 -12.82 28.01 -7.50
C ASP A 582 -11.66 28.25 -6.52
N ILE A 583 -10.49 27.65 -6.78
CA ILE A 583 -9.26 27.87 -6.00
C ILE A 583 -8.91 29.37 -5.91
N TYR A 584 -8.75 30.05 -7.06
CA TYR A 584 -8.35 31.46 -7.06
C TYR A 584 -9.42 32.39 -6.49
N SER A 585 -10.70 32.17 -6.81
CA SER A 585 -11.78 32.99 -6.25
C SER A 585 -11.88 32.85 -4.72
N SER A 586 -11.67 31.64 -4.20
CA SER A 586 -11.72 31.35 -2.77
C SER A 586 -10.55 31.95 -1.98
N PHE A 587 -9.34 31.95 -2.54
CA PHE A 587 -8.18 32.57 -1.90
C PHE A 587 -8.24 34.11 -1.95
N GLY A 588 -8.99 34.69 -2.90
CA GLY A 588 -9.36 36.11 -2.86
C GLY A 588 -10.42 36.42 -1.78
N SER A 589 -11.39 35.52 -1.55
CA SER A 589 -12.47 35.70 -0.58
C SER A 589 -12.10 35.21 0.84
N VAL A 590 -11.10 35.84 1.47
CA VAL A 590 -10.54 35.46 2.79
C VAL A 590 -11.60 35.33 3.90
N ASN A 591 -12.75 36.02 3.77
CA ASN A 591 -13.83 36.05 4.76
C ASN A 591 -14.59 34.71 4.93
N SER A 592 -14.32 33.66 4.14
CA SER A 592 -15.02 32.37 4.23
C SER A 592 -14.12 31.23 4.74
N THR A 593 -14.01 31.12 6.07
CA THR A 593 -13.24 30.08 6.78
C THR A 593 -13.63 28.66 6.34
N HIS A 594 -14.92 28.39 6.14
CA HIS A 594 -15.39 27.09 5.66
C HIS A 594 -14.91 26.80 4.23
N ARG A 595 -15.04 27.76 3.29
CA ARG A 595 -14.69 27.55 1.88
C ARG A 595 -13.19 27.37 1.68
N ILE A 596 -12.35 28.18 2.33
CA ILE A 596 -10.90 28.01 2.23
C ILE A 596 -10.43 26.64 2.78
N ASN A 597 -11.05 26.14 3.85
CA ASN A 597 -10.76 24.81 4.40
C ASN A 597 -11.37 23.64 3.59
N VAL A 598 -12.26 23.92 2.63
CA VAL A 598 -12.65 22.98 1.56
C VAL A 598 -11.57 22.98 0.47
N ILE A 599 -11.28 24.15 -0.10
CA ILE A 599 -10.35 24.31 -1.22
C ILE A 599 -8.94 23.82 -0.88
N LEU A 600 -8.43 24.08 0.34
CA LEU A 600 -7.12 23.56 0.76
C LEU A 600 -7.04 22.03 0.66
N ARG A 601 -8.14 21.31 0.92
CA ARG A 601 -8.22 19.84 0.79
C ARG A 601 -8.30 19.40 -0.67
N GLU A 602 -8.96 20.16 -1.53
CA GLU A 602 -8.97 19.92 -2.99
C GLU A 602 -7.58 20.14 -3.59
N VAL A 603 -6.95 21.29 -3.35
CA VAL A 603 -5.59 21.60 -3.82
C VAL A 603 -4.61 20.53 -3.33
N THR A 604 -4.71 20.10 -2.07
CA THR A 604 -3.88 19.00 -1.54
C THR A 604 -4.12 17.70 -2.33
N ALA A 605 -5.37 17.30 -2.56
CA ALA A 605 -5.66 16.08 -3.31
C ALA A 605 -5.17 16.13 -4.78
N LEU A 606 -5.15 17.31 -5.39
CA LEU A 606 -4.85 17.53 -6.82
C LEU A 606 -3.40 17.94 -7.11
N ALA A 607 -2.66 18.46 -6.13
CA ALA A 607 -1.32 19.03 -6.28
C ALA A 607 -0.34 18.09 -7.02
N ARG A 608 -0.43 16.77 -6.74
CA ARG A 608 0.44 15.77 -7.35
C ARG A 608 0.33 15.69 -8.88
N TYR A 609 -0.82 16.06 -9.44
CA TYR A 609 -1.06 16.13 -10.89
C TYR A 609 -0.71 17.52 -11.44
N MET A 610 -1.09 18.59 -10.72
CA MET A 610 -0.75 19.97 -11.09
C MET A 610 0.75 20.15 -11.30
N VAL A 611 1.57 19.55 -10.44
CA VAL A 611 3.04 19.65 -10.48
C VAL A 611 3.67 18.99 -11.71
N GLN A 612 3.05 17.94 -12.28
CA GLN A 612 3.60 17.23 -13.44
C GLN A 612 3.29 17.97 -14.75
N LEU A 613 2.15 18.63 -14.82
CA LEU A 613 1.59 19.13 -16.08
C LEU A 613 2.11 20.54 -16.41
N PRO A 614 2.49 20.80 -17.68
CA PRO A 614 2.73 22.16 -18.14
C PRO A 614 1.56 23.10 -17.84
N ILE A 615 1.84 24.39 -17.71
CA ILE A 615 0.94 25.42 -17.19
C ILE A 615 0.68 25.26 -15.69
N TYR A 616 -0.03 24.20 -15.25
CA TYR A 616 -0.50 24.05 -13.86
C TYR A 616 0.65 24.05 -12.84
N ARG A 617 1.82 23.51 -13.21
CA ARG A 617 3.02 23.51 -12.37
C ARG A 617 3.52 24.91 -12.03
N VAL A 618 3.34 25.89 -12.93
CA VAL A 618 3.68 27.31 -12.71
C VAL A 618 2.76 27.96 -11.65
N HIS A 619 1.53 27.47 -11.48
CA HIS A 619 0.63 27.96 -10.43
C HIS A 619 1.05 27.52 -9.03
N VAL A 620 1.78 26.40 -8.87
CA VAL A 620 2.05 25.79 -7.56
C VAL A 620 2.87 26.71 -6.63
N PRO A 621 4.01 27.31 -7.03
CA PRO A 621 4.74 28.25 -6.16
C PRO A 621 3.92 29.49 -5.80
N ARG A 622 3.08 30.00 -6.73
CA ARG A 622 2.17 31.13 -6.48
C ARG A 622 1.14 30.78 -5.40
N LEU A 623 0.51 29.61 -5.50
CA LEU A 623 -0.47 29.14 -4.52
C LEU A 623 0.17 28.88 -3.15
N LEU A 624 1.38 28.33 -3.10
CA LEU A 624 2.15 28.16 -1.86
C LEU A 624 2.39 29.51 -1.16
N SER A 625 2.96 30.51 -1.86
CA SER A 625 3.25 31.83 -1.28
C SER A 625 2.00 32.58 -0.84
N MET A 626 0.87 32.42 -1.54
CA MET A 626 -0.44 32.96 -1.11
C MET A 626 -0.96 32.32 0.17
N LEU A 627 -0.49 31.12 0.54
CA LEU A 627 -0.97 30.33 1.67
C LEU A 627 -0.05 30.33 2.90
N VAL A 628 1.21 30.80 2.82
CA VAL A 628 2.06 30.93 4.03
C VAL A 628 1.43 31.80 5.14
N PRO A 629 0.67 32.88 4.85
CA PRO A 629 -0.12 33.61 5.85
C PRO A 629 -1.33 32.83 6.42
N GLY A 630 -1.56 31.59 5.95
CA GLY A 630 -2.55 30.66 6.48
C GLY A 630 -2.08 29.83 7.68
N ILE A 631 -0.79 29.90 8.01
CA ILE A 631 -0.20 29.38 9.26
C ILE A 631 -0.46 30.43 10.35
N ASP A 632 -1.52 30.23 11.12
CA ASP A 632 -2.06 31.21 12.08
C ASP A 632 -2.58 30.50 13.34
N SER A 633 -2.11 30.92 14.50
CA SER A 633 -2.54 30.40 15.81
C SER A 633 -4.04 30.60 16.07
N ASN A 634 -4.69 31.54 15.38
CA ASN A 634 -6.15 31.75 15.50
C ASN A 634 -7.00 30.70 14.74
N ASP A 635 -6.42 29.94 13.81
CA ASP A 635 -7.12 28.90 13.02
C ASP A 635 -6.21 27.66 12.86
N PRO A 636 -6.20 26.75 13.86
CA PRO A 636 -5.35 25.56 13.82
C PRO A 636 -5.79 24.57 12.73
N ASP A 637 -7.07 24.52 12.35
CA ASP A 637 -7.55 23.67 11.24
C ASP A 637 -6.99 24.15 9.88
N LYS A 638 -7.06 25.45 9.61
CA LYS A 638 -6.43 26.07 8.42
C LYS A 638 -4.92 25.88 8.43
N THR A 639 -4.30 25.96 9.60
CA THR A 639 -2.85 25.71 9.77
C THR A 639 -2.49 24.25 9.46
N ILE A 640 -3.23 23.27 10.01
CA ILE A 640 -3.10 21.84 9.69
C ILE A 640 -3.17 21.60 8.18
N LEU A 641 -4.17 22.19 7.52
CA LEU A 641 -4.39 22.03 6.08
C LEU A 641 -3.31 22.71 5.23
N THR A 642 -2.81 23.88 5.67
CA THR A 642 -1.72 24.59 5.01
C THR A 642 -0.40 23.82 5.12
N ILE A 643 -0.05 23.33 6.32
CA ILE A 643 1.15 22.50 6.55
C ILE A 643 1.04 21.19 5.77
N GLY A 644 -0.14 20.57 5.74
CA GLY A 644 -0.41 19.36 4.95
C GLY A 644 -0.18 19.55 3.45
N LEU A 645 -0.61 20.68 2.89
CA LEU A 645 -0.33 21.03 1.49
C LEU A 645 1.16 21.25 1.25
N VAL A 646 1.84 22.05 2.09
CA VAL A 646 3.29 22.29 1.95
C VAL A 646 4.07 20.97 2.01
N LYS A 647 3.79 20.13 3.01
CA LYS A 647 4.39 18.79 3.15
C LYS A 647 4.22 17.96 1.88
N LEU A 648 3.01 17.90 1.33
CA LEU A 648 2.74 17.12 0.12
C LEU A 648 3.48 17.69 -1.11
N VAL A 649 3.52 19.02 -1.27
CA VAL A 649 4.25 19.62 -2.40
C VAL A 649 5.76 19.38 -2.28
N CYS A 650 6.35 19.42 -1.09
CA CYS A 650 7.75 19.00 -0.88
C CYS A 650 7.99 17.54 -1.25
N LEU A 651 7.02 16.64 -1.11
CA LEU A 651 7.13 15.24 -1.53
C LEU A 651 7.01 15.02 -3.06
N VAL A 652 6.78 16.07 -3.87
CA VAL A 652 6.68 15.96 -5.35
C VAL A 652 7.37 17.08 -6.14
N VAL A 653 7.76 18.19 -5.53
CA VAL A 653 8.50 19.31 -6.15
C VAL A 653 9.91 19.37 -5.55
N PRO A 654 10.97 19.33 -6.37
CA PRO A 654 12.30 19.72 -5.92
C PRO A 654 12.35 21.25 -5.77
N PHE A 655 12.58 21.73 -4.56
CA PHE A 655 12.74 23.15 -4.28
C PHE A 655 14.17 23.55 -4.64
N ALA A 656 14.34 24.16 -5.81
CA ALA A 656 15.61 24.64 -6.33
C ALA A 656 15.36 25.83 -7.28
N ASP A 657 16.26 26.81 -7.31
CA ASP A 657 16.18 27.92 -8.26
C ASP A 657 16.67 27.52 -9.66
N LEU A 658 15.74 27.37 -10.60
CA LEU A 658 16.03 27.05 -12.01
C LEU A 658 16.48 28.28 -12.82
N SER A 659 16.49 29.48 -12.23
CA SER A 659 16.95 30.73 -12.87
C SER A 659 18.45 30.99 -12.74
N ALA A 660 19.18 30.17 -11.97
CA ALA A 660 20.60 30.33 -11.67
C ALA A 660 20.97 31.73 -11.14
N GLY A 661 20.16 32.26 -10.21
CA GLY A 661 20.35 33.57 -9.59
C GLY A 661 20.03 34.76 -10.50
N ARG A 662 19.39 34.55 -11.66
CA ARG A 662 18.94 35.61 -12.58
C ARG A 662 17.42 35.83 -12.58
N GLY A 663 16.73 35.23 -11.62
CA GLY A 663 15.27 35.28 -11.50
C GLY A 663 14.73 36.66 -11.16
N ASP A 664 13.45 36.83 -11.45
CA ASP A 664 12.66 38.05 -11.30
C ASP A 664 11.76 38.02 -10.04
N GLY A 665 11.95 37.03 -9.17
CA GLY A 665 11.10 36.80 -7.99
C GLY A 665 9.70 36.26 -8.31
N GLY A 666 9.46 35.78 -9.54
CA GLY A 666 8.17 35.24 -9.97
C GLY A 666 7.30 36.21 -10.79
N ALA A 667 7.82 37.35 -11.26
CA ALA A 667 7.04 38.37 -11.97
C ALA A 667 6.44 37.86 -13.30
N LEU A 668 7.22 37.19 -14.14
CA LEU A 668 6.75 36.55 -15.38
C LEU A 668 5.78 35.39 -15.08
N ALA A 669 6.01 34.64 -14.01
CA ALA A 669 5.08 33.61 -13.55
C ALA A 669 3.72 34.18 -13.12
N LEU A 670 3.71 35.36 -12.48
CA LEU A 670 2.48 36.05 -12.07
C LEU A 670 1.65 36.52 -13.28
N ASP A 671 2.29 37.05 -14.34
CA ASP A 671 1.60 37.35 -15.60
C ASP A 671 1.07 36.08 -16.28
N PHE A 672 1.93 35.09 -16.51
CA PHE A 672 1.57 33.85 -17.21
C PHE A 672 0.37 33.14 -16.53
N THR A 673 0.41 33.02 -15.20
CA THR A 673 -0.70 32.43 -14.43
C THR A 673 -1.95 33.31 -14.39
N ALA A 674 -1.83 34.64 -14.50
CA ALA A 674 -2.98 35.54 -14.64
C ALA A 674 -3.59 35.51 -16.06
N ARG A 675 -2.77 35.34 -17.11
CA ARG A 675 -3.24 35.09 -18.49
C ARG A 675 -4.04 33.78 -18.55
N HIS A 676 -3.55 32.73 -17.90
CA HIS A 676 -4.24 31.43 -17.86
C HIS A 676 -5.59 31.51 -17.13
N VAL A 677 -5.65 32.15 -15.95
CA VAL A 677 -6.93 32.33 -15.22
C VAL A 677 -7.94 33.12 -16.06
N ARG A 678 -7.53 34.21 -16.71
CA ARG A 678 -8.42 34.99 -17.61
C ARG A 678 -8.92 34.19 -18.82
N TYR A 679 -8.09 33.28 -19.36
CA TYR A 679 -8.51 32.37 -20.42
C TYR A 679 -9.62 31.43 -19.91
N LEU A 680 -9.45 30.82 -18.74
CA LEU A 680 -10.46 29.95 -18.12
C LEU A 680 -11.75 30.72 -17.77
N GLU A 681 -11.65 31.94 -17.24
CA GLU A 681 -12.80 32.82 -17.03
C GLU A 681 -13.57 33.09 -18.33
N GLY A 682 -12.85 33.28 -19.44
CA GLY A 682 -13.43 33.45 -20.79
C GLY A 682 -14.09 32.17 -21.32
N GLU A 683 -13.50 31.01 -21.11
CA GLU A 683 -14.04 29.71 -21.53
C GLU A 683 -15.34 29.38 -20.78
N PHE A 684 -15.31 29.39 -19.44
CA PHE A 684 -16.45 29.00 -18.62
C PHE A 684 -17.57 30.05 -18.56
N TYR A 685 -17.25 31.34 -18.38
CA TYR A 685 -18.27 32.40 -18.22
C TYR A 685 -18.59 33.19 -19.49
N GLY A 686 -17.68 33.23 -20.47
CA GLY A 686 -17.95 33.84 -21.78
C GLY A 686 -18.91 33.02 -22.64
N GLY A 687 -18.87 31.69 -22.51
CA GLY A 687 -19.77 30.77 -23.21
C GLY A 687 -21.25 30.93 -22.86
N GLU A 688 -21.58 31.34 -21.63
CA GLU A 688 -22.97 31.55 -21.20
C GLU A 688 -23.59 32.80 -21.83
N LYS A 689 -22.86 33.93 -21.84
CA LYS A 689 -23.33 35.18 -22.47
C LYS A 689 -23.62 35.01 -23.97
N ASN A 690 -22.78 34.23 -24.66
CA ASN A 690 -22.98 33.90 -26.07
C ASN A 690 -24.18 32.97 -26.32
N LYS A 691 -24.68 32.23 -25.31
CA LYS A 691 -25.95 31.48 -25.41
C LYS A 691 -27.16 32.38 -25.19
N SER A 692 -27.13 33.28 -24.19
CA SER A 692 -28.22 34.24 -23.98
C SER A 692 -28.37 35.19 -25.18
N GLU A 693 -27.28 35.79 -25.67
CA GLU A 693 -27.34 36.71 -26.81
C GLU A 693 -27.80 36.04 -28.11
N LYS A 694 -27.46 34.76 -28.35
CA LYS A 694 -28.02 34.02 -29.50
C LYS A 694 -29.53 33.85 -29.36
N SER A 695 -30.05 33.54 -28.17
CA SER A 695 -31.48 33.38 -27.94
C SER A 695 -32.30 34.67 -28.12
N GLU A 696 -31.66 35.84 -28.05
CA GLU A 696 -32.27 37.14 -28.36
C GLU A 696 -32.07 37.54 -29.84
N LYS A 697 -30.86 37.34 -30.39
CA LYS A 697 -30.53 37.63 -31.80
C LYS A 697 -31.23 36.69 -32.80
N GLU A 698 -31.72 35.53 -32.38
CA GLU A 698 -32.59 34.65 -33.18
C GLU A 698 -34.07 35.04 -33.09
N LYS A 699 -34.53 35.65 -31.99
CA LYS A 699 -35.88 36.24 -31.92
C LYS A 699 -36.00 37.48 -32.80
N ASN A 700 -35.00 38.35 -32.76
CA ASN A 700 -34.97 39.61 -33.51
C ASN A 700 -34.56 39.45 -35.00
N LYS A 701 -34.69 38.24 -35.58
CA LYS A 701 -34.35 37.94 -36.98
C LYS A 701 -35.53 37.51 -37.86
N ASN A 702 -36.75 37.49 -37.32
CA ASN A 702 -37.96 37.13 -38.05
C ASN A 702 -38.75 38.33 -38.60
N GLU A 703 -38.30 39.57 -38.36
CA GLU A 703 -38.90 40.78 -38.92
C GLU A 703 -37.87 41.53 -39.80
N GLU A 704 -38.38 42.30 -40.77
CA GLU A 704 -37.65 43.17 -41.71
C GLU A 704 -36.62 42.51 -42.66
N LYS A 705 -37.14 41.90 -43.73
CA LYS A 705 -36.49 41.98 -45.06
C LYS A 705 -36.92 43.26 -45.77
N SER A 706 -35.99 44.15 -46.15
CA SER A 706 -35.92 44.68 -47.53
C SER A 706 -34.76 45.66 -47.81
N GLU A 707 -34.20 45.51 -49.03
CA GLU A 707 -33.56 46.54 -49.89
C GLU A 707 -32.18 47.20 -49.61
N LYS A 708 -31.45 47.35 -50.74
CA LYS A 708 -30.41 48.36 -51.10
C LYS A 708 -28.95 48.22 -50.61
N ARG A 709 -28.23 47.33 -51.33
CA ARG A 709 -27.00 47.58 -52.12
C ARG A 709 -25.81 48.41 -51.57
N GLU A 710 -24.66 47.72 -51.57
CA GLU A 710 -23.37 48.11 -52.20
C GLU A 710 -22.70 49.46 -51.83
N GLU A 711 -21.65 49.41 -50.99
CA GLU A 711 -20.24 49.58 -51.43
C GLU A 711 -19.20 49.15 -50.34
N LYS A 712 -18.11 48.52 -50.80
CA LYS A 712 -16.73 48.45 -50.26
C LYS A 712 -16.45 48.00 -48.80
N ASN A 713 -15.74 46.86 -48.71
CA ASN A 713 -14.44 46.60 -48.04
C ASN A 713 -13.85 47.70 -47.13
N GLU A 714 -13.13 47.40 -46.03
CA GLU A 714 -12.49 46.14 -45.59
C GLU A 714 -12.12 46.24 -44.09
N GLU A 715 -12.60 45.35 -43.20
CA GLU A 715 -11.85 45.01 -41.98
C GLU A 715 -12.29 43.70 -41.29
N LYS A 716 -11.36 43.11 -40.55
CA LYS A 716 -11.28 41.71 -40.07
C LYS A 716 -12.50 41.22 -39.26
N ASN A 717 -13.21 40.22 -39.78
CA ASN A 717 -14.00 39.30 -38.96
C ASN A 717 -13.05 38.35 -38.19
N HIS A 718 -12.71 38.68 -36.94
CA HIS A 718 -12.25 37.66 -35.99
C HIS A 718 -13.46 36.98 -35.35
N THR A 719 -13.40 35.65 -35.24
CA THR A 719 -14.40 34.85 -34.53
C THR A 719 -14.02 34.75 -33.05
N ASP A 720 -14.70 35.50 -32.19
CA ASP A 720 -14.44 35.57 -30.73
C ASP A 720 -14.90 34.31 -29.95
N SER A 721 -14.54 33.13 -30.45
CA SER A 721 -14.47 31.91 -29.65
C SER A 721 -13.03 31.75 -29.13
N PRO A 722 -12.79 31.57 -27.82
CA PRO A 722 -11.45 31.23 -27.33
C PRO A 722 -10.95 29.94 -28.01
N PRO A 723 -9.62 29.78 -28.19
CA PRO A 723 -9.06 28.54 -28.71
C PRO A 723 -9.39 27.37 -27.76
N PRO A 724 -9.45 26.11 -28.24
CA PRO A 724 -9.86 24.94 -27.44
C PRO A 724 -8.83 24.49 -26.39
N SER A 725 -7.82 25.31 -26.13
CA SER A 725 -6.76 25.13 -25.13
C SER A 725 -6.04 26.46 -24.95
N PHE A 726 -5.57 26.76 -23.74
CA PHE A 726 -4.76 27.96 -23.47
C PHE A 726 -3.58 28.09 -24.45
N PRO A 727 -3.41 29.21 -25.18
CA PRO A 727 -2.33 29.38 -26.12
C PRO A 727 -1.03 29.79 -25.42
N TYR A 728 -0.03 28.91 -25.42
CA TYR A 728 1.32 29.16 -24.90
C TYR A 728 2.38 28.51 -25.78
N SER A 729 3.58 29.09 -25.83
CA SER A 729 4.77 28.40 -26.34
C SER A 729 5.47 27.60 -25.22
N PRO A 730 6.08 26.43 -25.51
CA PRO A 730 6.82 25.68 -24.49
C PRO A 730 7.98 26.48 -23.86
N GLU A 731 8.54 27.44 -24.59
CA GLU A 731 9.59 28.34 -24.10
C GLU A 731 9.03 29.39 -23.12
N GLU A 732 7.84 29.95 -23.36
CA GLU A 732 7.16 30.81 -22.36
C GLU A 732 6.89 30.05 -21.06
N GLU A 733 6.38 28.82 -21.14
CA GLU A 733 6.04 28.03 -19.94
C GLU A 733 7.28 27.65 -19.14
N LEU A 734 8.37 27.26 -19.82
CA LEU A 734 9.66 26.99 -19.17
C LEU A 734 10.27 28.25 -18.53
N ASN A 735 10.15 29.41 -19.18
CA ASN A 735 10.63 30.67 -18.62
C ASN A 735 9.75 31.15 -17.45
N ALA A 736 8.43 30.95 -17.51
CA ALA A 736 7.52 31.20 -16.41
C ALA A 736 7.77 30.23 -15.23
N LEU A 737 8.13 28.97 -15.48
CA LEU A 737 8.53 28.02 -14.43
C LEU A 737 9.83 28.43 -13.76
N LYS A 738 10.84 28.87 -14.53
CA LYS A 738 12.10 29.40 -14.00
C LYS A 738 11.88 30.64 -13.13
N SER A 739 11.06 31.58 -13.62
CA SER A 739 10.56 32.73 -12.85
C SER A 739 9.91 32.27 -11.53
N ALA A 740 8.96 31.33 -11.58
CA ALA A 740 8.26 30.82 -10.38
C ALA A 740 9.21 30.18 -9.36
N SER A 741 10.22 29.42 -9.83
CA SER A 741 11.20 28.77 -8.96
C SER A 741 12.11 29.77 -8.20
N SER A 742 12.34 30.96 -8.77
CA SER A 742 13.15 32.00 -8.12
C SER A 742 12.49 32.61 -6.86
N ALA A 743 11.21 32.31 -6.59
CA ALA A 743 10.52 32.71 -5.37
C ALA A 743 10.76 31.75 -4.19
N PHE A 744 11.29 30.53 -4.41
CA PHE A 744 11.52 29.54 -3.36
C PHE A 744 12.40 30.03 -2.18
N PRO A 745 13.47 30.85 -2.36
CA PRO A 745 14.28 31.35 -1.25
C PRO A 745 13.50 32.21 -0.25
N GLU A 746 12.56 33.03 -0.72
CA GLU A 746 11.75 33.87 0.18
C GLU A 746 10.58 33.09 0.78
N PHE A 747 9.95 32.20 0.00
CA PHE A 747 8.98 31.23 0.53
C PHE A 747 9.57 30.43 1.70
N ALA A 748 10.80 29.91 1.57
CA ALA A 748 11.45 29.11 2.61
C ALA A 748 11.67 29.91 3.91
N ARG A 749 12.13 31.16 3.82
CA ARG A 749 12.25 32.07 4.99
C ARG A 749 10.90 32.36 5.62
N GLN A 750 9.92 32.72 4.81
CA GLN A 750 8.58 33.07 5.30
C GLN A 750 7.90 31.87 5.99
N PHE A 751 8.01 30.67 5.39
CA PHE A 751 7.49 29.42 5.95
C PHE A 751 8.15 29.09 7.30
N CYS A 752 9.49 29.12 7.38
CA CYS A 752 10.20 28.88 8.64
C CYS A 752 9.76 29.85 9.74
N ARG A 753 9.70 31.16 9.43
CA ARG A 753 9.29 32.20 10.38
C ARG A 753 7.84 32.05 10.83
N SER A 754 6.91 31.73 9.92
CA SER A 754 5.52 31.43 10.28
C SER A 754 5.40 30.18 11.17
N CYS A 755 6.10 29.10 10.85
CA CYS A 755 6.10 27.88 11.66
C CYS A 755 6.70 28.10 13.06
N PHE A 756 7.85 28.80 13.17
CA PHE A 756 8.45 29.09 14.47
C PHE A 756 7.55 30.01 15.31
N LYS A 757 6.95 31.05 14.70
CA LYS A 757 5.97 31.92 15.35
C LYS A 757 4.71 31.17 15.79
N TYR A 758 4.22 30.20 15.02
CA TYR A 758 3.08 29.38 15.45
C TYR A 758 3.42 28.59 16.73
N LEU A 759 4.60 27.95 16.75
CA LEU A 759 5.11 27.20 17.88
C LEU A 759 5.43 28.06 19.12
N GLU A 760 5.51 29.39 18.98
CA GLU A 760 5.67 30.29 20.13
C GLU A 760 4.44 30.38 21.04
N TYR A 761 3.25 30.08 20.50
CA TYR A 761 1.95 30.19 21.17
C TYR A 761 1.28 28.83 21.43
N SER A 762 1.82 27.74 20.89
CA SER A 762 1.31 26.37 21.06
C SER A 762 1.25 25.95 22.54
N PRO A 763 0.25 25.13 22.94
CA PRO A 763 0.24 24.44 24.23
C PRO A 763 1.37 23.39 24.34
N ASP A 764 1.49 22.79 25.53
CA ASP A 764 2.51 21.80 25.86
C ASP A 764 2.21 20.44 25.21
N VAL A 765 3.04 20.14 24.21
CA VAL A 765 2.94 19.01 23.27
C VAL A 765 3.08 17.65 23.96
N GLU A 766 3.67 17.61 25.16
CA GLU A 766 3.81 16.38 25.95
C GLU A 766 2.61 16.13 26.89
N SER A 767 1.57 16.99 26.87
CA SER A 767 0.43 16.91 27.80
C SER A 767 -0.97 17.20 27.22
N ASP A 768 -1.09 17.79 26.03
CA ASP A 768 -2.37 18.13 25.39
C ASP A 768 -2.50 17.53 23.99
N ASP A 769 -3.53 16.72 23.75
CA ASP A 769 -3.87 16.14 22.43
C ASP A 769 -4.72 17.09 21.53
N GLY A 770 -4.83 18.36 21.93
CA GLY A 770 -5.61 19.40 21.27
C GLY A 770 -5.30 19.64 19.79
N VAL A 771 -6.21 20.37 19.11
CA VAL A 771 -6.08 20.68 17.67
C VAL A 771 -4.80 21.46 17.37
N GLU A 772 -4.38 22.33 18.28
CA GLU A 772 -3.13 23.09 18.19
C GLU A 772 -1.89 22.19 18.31
N THR A 773 -1.87 21.25 19.27
CA THR A 773 -0.79 20.24 19.33
C THR A 773 -0.70 19.42 18.06
N ARG A 774 -1.84 18.98 17.49
CA ARG A 774 -1.85 18.23 16.22
C ARG A 774 -1.31 19.05 15.05
N ALA A 775 -1.54 20.38 15.03
CA ALA A 775 -0.92 21.28 14.07
C ALA A 775 0.60 21.36 14.28
N SER A 776 1.03 21.56 15.53
CA SER A 776 2.43 21.64 15.94
C SER A 776 3.23 20.36 15.60
N VAL A 777 2.65 19.17 15.81
CA VAL A 777 3.25 17.85 15.47
C VAL A 777 3.39 17.64 13.95
N LEU A 778 2.59 18.29 13.12
CA LEU A 778 2.74 18.24 11.65
C LEU A 778 3.91 19.10 11.14
N ILE A 779 4.35 20.13 11.90
CA ILE A 779 5.44 21.01 11.46
C ILE A 779 6.75 20.23 11.21
N PRO A 780 7.28 19.39 12.13
CA PRO A 780 8.44 18.55 11.85
C PRO A 780 8.28 17.64 10.63
N GLN A 781 7.07 17.14 10.36
CA GLN A 781 6.82 16.27 9.20
C GLN A 781 6.86 17.04 7.86
N ALA A 782 6.50 18.33 7.87
CA ALA A 782 6.70 19.20 6.73
C ALA A 782 8.17 19.61 6.57
N PHE A 783 8.89 19.82 7.67
CA PHE A 783 10.35 20.04 7.64
C PHE A 783 11.13 18.82 7.14
N ASP A 784 10.73 17.58 7.47
CA ASP A 784 11.35 16.35 6.94
C ASP A 784 11.21 16.29 5.42
N ALA A 785 9.99 16.50 4.90
CA ALA A 785 9.74 16.57 3.47
C ALA A 785 10.51 17.72 2.79
N LEU A 786 10.54 18.91 3.41
CA LEU A 786 11.24 20.09 2.88
C LEU A 786 12.76 19.87 2.81
N VAL A 787 13.38 19.32 3.85
CA VAL A 787 14.84 19.09 3.92
C VAL A 787 15.32 18.07 2.88
N GLU A 788 14.49 17.09 2.51
CA GLU A 788 14.81 16.15 1.42
C GLU A 788 14.51 16.70 0.01
N SER A 789 13.65 17.72 -0.10
CA SER A 789 13.26 18.32 -1.38
C SER A 789 14.09 19.53 -1.80
N ILE A 790 14.75 20.21 -0.85
CA ILE A 790 15.58 21.41 -1.11
C ILE A 790 16.99 21.08 -1.63
N ASP A 791 17.47 21.96 -2.50
CA ASP A 791 18.88 22.02 -2.89
C ASP A 791 19.79 22.50 -1.74
N ASP A 792 21.10 22.32 -1.91
CA ASP A 792 22.07 22.63 -0.85
C ASP A 792 22.22 24.15 -0.59
N SER A 793 21.79 25.04 -1.50
CA SER A 793 21.76 26.49 -1.26
C SER A 793 20.56 26.93 -0.41
N LEU A 794 19.35 26.43 -0.69
CA LEU A 794 18.17 26.66 0.14
C LEU A 794 18.32 26.00 1.52
N PHE A 795 18.97 24.84 1.61
CA PHE A 795 19.26 24.18 2.89
C PHE A 795 20.02 25.07 3.87
N GLN A 796 21.04 25.81 3.43
CA GLN A 796 21.79 26.72 4.30
C GLN A 796 20.91 27.88 4.82
N ILE A 797 19.99 28.40 4.00
CA ILE A 797 19.03 29.43 4.44
C ILE A 797 18.12 28.90 5.55
N VAL A 798 17.57 27.69 5.38
CA VAL A 798 16.72 27.05 6.41
C VAL A 798 17.51 26.78 7.69
N ALA A 799 18.75 26.30 7.57
CA ALA A 799 19.61 26.01 8.71
C ALA A 799 20.08 27.27 9.47
N ASP A 800 20.31 28.39 8.78
CA ASP A 800 20.65 29.68 9.40
C ASP A 800 19.44 30.35 10.07
N GLU A 801 18.25 30.35 9.46
CA GLU A 801 17.02 30.84 10.11
C GLU A 801 16.71 30.01 11.38
N PHE A 802 16.86 28.68 11.32
CA PHE A 802 16.70 27.79 12.48
C PHE A 802 17.73 28.09 13.58
N PHE A 803 19.01 28.24 13.23
CA PHE A 803 20.06 28.57 14.20
C PHE A 803 19.86 29.96 14.83
N ALA A 804 19.46 30.95 14.03
CA ALA A 804 19.15 32.29 14.51
C ALA A 804 18.01 32.26 15.54
N TYR A 805 16.91 31.55 15.24
CA TYR A 805 15.79 31.39 16.15
C TYR A 805 16.18 30.65 17.45
N VAL A 806 16.80 29.49 17.35
CA VAL A 806 17.20 28.66 18.52
C VAL A 806 18.27 29.32 19.39
N SER A 807 19.08 30.22 18.84
CA SER A 807 20.06 31.00 19.62
C SER A 807 19.43 32.17 20.40
N THR A 808 18.22 32.61 20.04
CA THR A 808 17.55 33.80 20.60
C THR A 808 16.30 33.49 21.42
N HIS A 809 15.62 32.37 21.17
CA HIS A 809 14.34 32.00 21.81
C HIS A 809 14.48 30.73 22.66
N VAL A 810 13.70 30.66 23.75
CA VAL A 810 13.61 29.52 24.67
C VAL A 810 12.14 29.20 24.91
N LYS A 811 11.67 28.04 24.44
CA LYS A 811 10.25 27.62 24.49
C LYS A 811 10.13 26.14 24.88
N HIS A 812 10.26 25.84 26.17
CA HIS A 812 10.28 24.45 26.64
C HIS A 812 9.06 23.57 26.25
N PRO A 813 7.80 24.06 26.17
CA PRO A 813 6.62 23.23 25.87
C PRO A 813 6.59 22.65 24.44
N VAL A 814 7.43 23.18 23.54
CA VAL A 814 7.60 22.72 22.16
C VAL A 814 9.02 22.19 21.90
N ALA A 815 9.79 21.91 22.95
CA ALA A 815 11.20 21.52 22.82
C ALA A 815 11.40 20.20 22.04
N VAL A 816 10.45 19.26 22.11
CA VAL A 816 10.46 18.02 21.32
C VAL A 816 10.33 18.31 19.83
N ILE A 817 9.49 19.27 19.44
CA ILE A 817 9.30 19.68 18.04
C ILE A 817 10.58 20.29 17.48
N PHE A 818 11.20 21.22 18.21
CA PHE A 818 12.48 21.80 17.78
C PHE A 818 13.64 20.80 17.84
N SER A 819 13.60 19.80 18.74
CA SER A 819 14.52 18.65 18.73
C SER A 819 14.39 17.84 17.44
N ASN A 820 13.17 17.54 17.01
CA ASN A 820 12.93 16.78 15.78
C ASN A 820 13.40 17.58 14.55
N ILE A 821 13.14 18.89 14.48
CA ILE A 821 13.67 19.74 13.40
C ILE A 821 15.22 19.81 13.44
N ALA A 822 15.83 19.85 14.63
CA ALA A 822 17.28 19.80 14.78
C ALA A 822 17.88 18.46 14.31
N GLU A 823 17.21 17.34 14.58
CA GLU A 823 17.62 16.02 14.08
C GLU A 823 17.65 16.02 12.55
N LEU A 824 16.55 16.44 11.91
CA LEU A 824 16.39 16.47 10.46
C LEU A 824 17.46 17.31 9.76
N LEU A 825 17.75 18.50 10.29
CA LEU A 825 18.80 19.37 9.75
C LEU A 825 20.20 18.77 9.93
N VAL A 826 20.54 18.31 11.14
CA VAL A 826 21.86 17.70 11.41
C VAL A 826 22.03 16.35 10.69
N ARG A 827 20.94 15.64 10.38
CA ARG A 827 20.95 14.42 9.56
C ARG A 827 21.35 14.70 8.11
N ARG A 828 21.04 15.88 7.56
CA ARG A 828 21.42 16.30 6.19
C ARG A 828 22.85 16.82 6.10
N ASP A 829 23.29 17.68 7.03
CA ASP A 829 24.72 18.08 7.15
C ASP A 829 25.24 17.84 8.59
N PRO A 830 25.71 16.61 8.88
CA PRO A 830 26.26 16.26 10.19
C PRO A 830 27.68 16.79 10.40
N ALA A 831 28.31 17.42 9.41
CA ALA A 831 29.67 17.94 9.53
C ALA A 831 29.67 19.40 9.98
N ALA A 832 28.94 20.29 9.30
CA ALA A 832 28.89 21.71 9.65
C ALA A 832 27.95 21.99 10.83
N LEU A 833 26.73 21.45 10.80
CA LEU A 833 25.69 21.82 11.77
C LEU A 833 25.94 21.21 13.15
N LEU A 834 26.51 20.00 13.23
CA LEU A 834 26.92 19.40 14.50
C LEU A 834 27.89 20.33 15.25
N HIS A 835 28.99 20.77 14.60
CA HIS A 835 30.00 21.59 15.27
C HIS A 835 29.47 22.98 15.66
N LYS A 836 28.51 23.53 14.89
CA LYS A 836 27.84 24.81 15.16
C LYS A 836 26.85 24.72 16.32
N LEU A 837 25.95 23.73 16.31
CA LEU A 837 24.90 23.54 17.32
C LEU A 837 25.43 22.93 18.62
N TYR A 838 26.19 21.84 18.57
CA TYR A 838 26.76 21.18 19.76
C TYR A 838 27.64 22.14 20.56
N GLY A 839 28.52 22.87 19.86
CA GLY A 839 29.38 23.88 20.46
C GLY A 839 28.64 25.08 21.05
N TYR A 840 27.39 25.35 20.65
CA TYR A 840 26.53 26.35 21.29
C TYR A 840 25.80 25.75 22.51
N LEU A 841 25.03 24.67 22.29
CA LEU A 841 24.18 24.04 23.30
C LEU A 841 24.98 23.58 24.52
N LEU A 842 26.13 22.92 24.34
CA LEU A 842 26.95 22.43 25.45
C LEU A 842 27.46 23.55 26.38
N ARG A 843 27.73 24.75 25.83
CA ARG A 843 28.12 25.92 26.63
C ARG A 843 26.95 26.47 27.44
N GLN A 844 25.76 26.53 26.86
CA GLN A 844 24.57 27.00 27.58
C GLN A 844 24.12 25.98 28.65
N ILE A 845 24.09 24.68 28.34
CA ILE A 845 23.76 23.61 29.31
C ILE A 845 24.67 23.69 30.54
N ARG A 846 26.00 23.77 30.34
CA ARG A 846 26.95 23.91 31.46
C ARG A 846 26.76 25.20 32.25
N ARG A 847 26.32 26.29 31.62
CA ARG A 847 26.00 27.57 32.28
C ARG A 847 24.75 27.47 33.15
N GLU A 848 23.65 26.90 32.63
CA GLU A 848 22.40 26.73 33.39
C GLU A 848 22.60 25.77 34.58
N ILE A 849 23.36 24.67 34.40
CA ILE A 849 23.73 23.76 35.49
C ILE A 849 24.55 24.49 36.57
N ALA A 850 25.50 25.35 36.18
CA ALA A 850 26.29 26.15 37.13
C ALA A 850 25.47 27.22 37.88
N VAL A 851 24.31 27.63 37.34
CA VAL A 851 23.34 28.51 38.01
C VAL A 851 22.39 27.73 38.95
N GLY A 852 22.40 26.39 38.91
CA GLY A 852 21.60 25.52 39.77
C GLY A 852 20.25 25.09 39.17
N ALA A 853 20.09 25.20 37.86
CA ALA A 853 18.92 24.67 37.16
C ALA A 853 18.85 23.13 37.26
N GLY A 854 17.64 22.58 37.25
CA GLY A 854 17.35 21.15 37.21
C GLY A 854 17.58 20.36 38.50
N VAL A 855 17.87 21.00 39.64
CA VAL A 855 17.98 20.34 40.96
C VAL A 855 16.60 20.01 41.59
N SER A 856 15.52 20.60 41.06
CA SER A 856 14.16 20.40 41.55
C SER A 856 13.62 18.99 41.27
N ARG A 857 12.77 18.47 42.17
CA ARG A 857 12.12 17.14 42.03
C ARG A 857 10.68 17.20 41.47
N GLY A 858 10.26 18.34 40.93
CA GLY A 858 8.91 18.51 40.37
C GLY A 858 8.74 17.76 39.04
N GLN A 859 7.51 17.37 38.73
CA GLN A 859 7.12 16.88 37.41
C GLN A 859 6.91 18.06 36.44
N HIS A 860 6.25 19.13 36.88
CA HIS A 860 6.15 20.37 36.09
C HIS A 860 7.50 21.09 36.00
N VAL A 861 7.84 21.54 34.79
CA VAL A 861 9.04 22.33 34.51
C VAL A 861 8.88 23.73 35.12
N LEU A 862 9.78 24.10 36.04
CA LEU A 862 9.82 25.43 36.61
C LEU A 862 10.47 26.42 35.64
N ASN A 863 10.08 27.69 35.65
CA ASN A 863 10.64 28.72 34.77
C ASN A 863 12.18 28.84 34.84
N LYS A 864 12.79 28.54 35.99
CA LYS A 864 14.25 28.49 36.19
C LYS A 864 14.94 27.26 35.57
N ASP A 865 14.18 26.20 35.29
CA ASP A 865 14.65 24.93 34.75
C ASP A 865 14.32 24.80 33.24
N ALA A 866 13.39 25.63 32.73
CA ALA A 866 12.93 25.65 31.35
C ALA A 866 14.05 25.84 30.31
N SER A 867 15.02 26.73 30.55
CA SER A 867 16.19 26.92 29.68
C SER A 867 17.03 25.66 29.56
N LEU A 868 17.26 24.97 30.69
CA LEU A 868 18.03 23.74 30.72
C LEU A 868 17.31 22.60 29.98
N VAL A 869 15.99 22.44 30.19
CA VAL A 869 15.18 21.42 29.49
C VAL A 869 15.15 21.69 27.98
N TRP A 870 14.97 22.95 27.55
CA TRP A 870 15.04 23.36 26.15
C TRP A 870 16.37 22.96 25.49
N TYR A 871 17.51 23.35 26.06
CA TYR A 871 18.81 23.02 25.49
C TYR A 871 19.15 21.52 25.56
N LEU A 872 18.70 20.79 26.60
CA LEU A 872 18.87 19.34 26.70
C LEU A 872 18.07 18.60 25.63
N LYS A 873 16.77 18.89 25.47
CA LYS A 873 15.93 18.23 24.45
C LYS A 873 16.44 18.55 23.03
N LEU A 874 16.84 19.80 22.75
CA LEU A 874 17.54 20.14 21.51
C LEU A 874 18.82 19.32 21.26
N LEU A 875 19.63 19.09 22.30
CA LEU A 875 20.85 18.29 22.19
C LEU A 875 20.56 16.81 21.87
N CYS A 876 19.43 16.26 22.32
CA CYS A 876 18.98 14.91 21.95
C CYS A 876 18.82 14.77 20.44
N GLY A 877 18.07 15.68 19.80
CA GLY A 877 17.87 15.70 18.35
C GLY A 877 19.18 15.86 17.56
N VAL A 878 20.03 16.82 17.97
CA VAL A 878 21.37 17.02 17.36
C VAL A 878 22.23 15.75 17.43
N CYS A 879 22.23 15.04 18.56
CA CYS A 879 22.98 13.79 18.71
C CYS A 879 22.37 12.64 17.87
N LEU A 880 21.04 12.57 17.79
CA LEU A 880 20.33 11.57 17.01
C LEU A 880 20.63 11.71 15.51
N GLY A 881 20.55 12.92 14.97
CA GLY A 881 20.87 13.22 13.56
C GLY A 881 22.29 12.82 13.19
N ALA A 882 23.28 13.25 13.99
CA ALA A 882 24.72 13.17 13.68
C ALA A 882 25.31 11.77 13.43
N GLY A 883 24.79 10.74 14.11
CA GLY A 883 25.19 9.34 13.87
C GLY A 883 26.70 9.09 13.97
N GLY A 884 27.32 8.64 12.87
CA GLY A 884 28.76 8.34 12.84
C GLY A 884 29.67 9.54 13.13
N HIS A 885 29.20 10.77 12.91
CA HIS A 885 29.95 12.00 13.23
C HIS A 885 29.98 12.31 14.74
N LEU A 886 29.18 11.61 15.54
CA LEU A 886 29.15 11.72 16.99
C LEU A 886 30.35 11.03 17.67
N VAL A 887 31.00 10.06 17.00
CA VAL A 887 32.06 9.21 17.58
C VAL A 887 33.22 9.99 18.22
N PRO A 888 33.76 11.08 17.63
CA PRO A 888 34.80 11.89 18.27
C PRO A 888 34.33 12.63 19.53
N LEU A 889 33.03 12.94 19.64
CA LEU A 889 32.43 13.70 20.74
C LEU A 889 31.94 12.80 21.89
N LEU A 890 32.02 11.46 21.75
CA LEU A 890 31.56 10.51 22.78
C LEU A 890 32.29 10.67 24.12
N GLY A 891 33.54 11.13 24.12
CA GLY A 891 34.28 11.43 25.37
C GLY A 891 33.66 12.58 26.16
N ASP A 892 33.35 13.69 25.48
CA ASP A 892 32.74 14.88 26.08
C ASP A 892 31.28 14.62 26.47
N LEU A 893 30.54 13.87 25.67
CA LEU A 893 29.18 13.41 25.98
C LEU A 893 29.17 12.45 27.19
N LEU A 894 30.09 11.50 27.27
CA LEU A 894 30.20 10.62 28.43
C LEU A 894 30.54 11.44 29.69
N GLN A 895 31.42 12.44 29.61
CA GLN A 895 31.68 13.34 30.73
C GLN A 895 30.44 14.16 31.13
N LEU A 896 29.68 14.70 30.17
CA LEU A 896 28.43 15.41 30.43
C LEU A 896 27.46 14.51 31.21
N LEU A 897 27.18 13.31 30.68
CA LEU A 897 26.22 12.34 31.24
C LEU A 897 26.65 11.75 32.60
N THR A 898 27.96 11.65 32.89
CA THR A 898 28.48 10.95 34.10
C THR A 898 29.07 11.87 35.17
N LYS A 899 29.26 13.16 34.90
CA LYS A 899 29.77 14.13 35.88
C LYS A 899 28.90 15.37 35.97
N ASP A 900 28.66 16.03 34.84
CA ASP A 900 28.01 17.34 34.80
C ASP A 900 26.51 17.23 35.18
N THR A 901 25.84 16.12 34.82
CA THR A 901 24.38 15.93 35.02
C THR A 901 23.98 15.14 36.28
N VAL A 902 24.92 14.64 37.09
CA VAL A 902 24.65 13.70 38.20
C VAL A 902 23.71 14.24 39.27
N ASN A 903 23.66 15.57 39.44
CA ASN A 903 22.83 16.26 40.43
C ASN A 903 21.43 16.65 39.93
N LEU A 904 21.13 16.43 38.63
CA LEU A 904 19.83 16.80 38.04
C LEU A 904 18.72 15.83 38.45
N ARG A 905 17.51 16.35 38.66
CA ARG A 905 16.31 15.62 39.11
C ARG A 905 15.09 16.11 38.32
N GLY A 906 13.94 15.44 38.50
CA GLY A 906 12.72 15.74 37.77
C GLY A 906 12.92 15.64 36.24
N GLU A 907 12.21 16.47 35.49
CA GLU A 907 12.21 16.47 34.03
C GLU A 907 13.59 16.70 33.39
N ALA A 908 14.47 17.47 34.04
CA ALA A 908 15.85 17.63 33.58
C ALA A 908 16.63 16.29 33.60
N SER A 909 16.33 15.40 34.54
CA SER A 909 16.91 14.05 34.58
C SER A 909 16.29 13.12 33.54
N TYR A 910 15.00 13.27 33.21
CA TYR A 910 14.37 12.50 32.14
C TYR A 910 14.95 12.88 30.77
N SER A 911 15.11 14.18 30.51
CA SER A 911 15.78 14.70 29.31
C SER A 911 17.22 14.20 29.15
N VAL A 912 17.96 13.98 30.26
CA VAL A 912 19.30 13.37 30.23
C VAL A 912 19.26 11.86 29.90
N SER A 913 18.27 11.12 30.40
CA SER A 913 18.04 9.73 30.00
C SER A 913 17.65 9.61 28.51
N MET A 914 16.83 10.54 28.00
CA MET A 914 16.54 10.64 26.57
C MET A 914 17.81 10.91 25.76
N LEU A 915 18.67 11.84 26.19
CA LEU A 915 19.95 12.12 25.52
C LEU A 915 20.83 10.86 25.41
N ALA A 916 20.93 10.08 26.49
CA ALA A 916 21.64 8.80 26.44
C ALA A 916 21.03 7.82 25.42
N ASN A 917 19.69 7.70 25.39
CA ASN A 917 18.99 6.86 24.41
C ASN A 917 19.21 7.33 22.96
N SER A 918 19.15 8.65 22.71
CA SER A 918 19.44 9.25 21.40
C SER A 918 20.87 8.94 20.95
N VAL A 919 21.86 9.04 21.83
CA VAL A 919 23.27 8.70 21.54
C VAL A 919 23.42 7.21 21.21
N PHE A 920 22.77 6.31 21.95
CA PHE A 920 22.79 4.87 21.64
C PHE A 920 22.13 4.57 20.29
N THR A 921 20.91 5.07 20.07
CA THR A 921 20.14 4.90 18.84
C THR A 921 20.90 5.39 17.61
N ALA A 922 21.52 6.57 17.72
CA ALA A 922 22.27 7.21 16.62
C ALA A 922 23.42 6.34 16.09
N VAL A 923 24.03 5.54 16.98
CA VAL A 923 25.26 4.77 16.74
C VAL A 923 24.99 3.28 16.50
N SER A 924 23.92 2.71 17.06
CA SER A 924 23.57 1.29 16.95
C SER A 924 22.62 0.94 15.81
N CYS A 925 21.64 1.81 15.49
CA CYS A 925 20.59 1.49 14.52
C CYS A 925 21.06 1.67 13.08
N VAL A 926 20.71 0.71 12.21
CA VAL A 926 20.87 0.83 10.75
C VAL A 926 19.75 1.73 10.21
N ARG A 927 20.13 2.77 9.45
CA ARG A 927 19.20 3.76 8.87
C ARG A 927 19.68 4.26 7.51
N PRO A 928 18.79 4.74 6.63
CA PRO A 928 19.22 5.49 5.45
C PRO A 928 19.88 6.81 5.86
N LEU A 929 20.98 7.15 5.19
CA LEU A 929 21.69 8.42 5.27
C LEU A 929 21.23 9.37 4.15
N GLU A 930 21.06 8.82 2.95
CA GLU A 930 20.55 9.57 1.79
C GLU A 930 19.05 9.32 1.65
N ARG A 931 18.28 10.40 1.63
CA ARG A 931 16.81 10.41 1.60
C ARG A 931 16.22 11.44 0.64
N ARG A 932 17.06 12.13 -0.15
CA ARG A 932 16.66 13.18 -1.09
C ARG A 932 15.57 12.74 -2.07
N LEU A 933 14.72 13.70 -2.43
CA LEU A 933 13.69 13.56 -3.46
C LEU A 933 14.28 13.23 -4.85
N ILE A 934 15.47 13.77 -5.15
CA ILE A 934 16.22 13.54 -6.39
C ILE A 934 17.58 12.91 -6.01
N SER A 935 17.89 11.76 -6.61
CA SER A 935 19.11 11.00 -6.29
C SER A 935 20.39 11.78 -6.66
N PRO A 936 21.46 11.73 -5.83
CA PRO A 936 22.72 12.43 -6.11
C PRO A 936 23.33 12.01 -7.46
N ASP A 937 23.27 10.71 -7.77
CA ASP A 937 23.70 10.13 -9.04
C ASP A 937 22.92 10.64 -10.26
N TRP A 938 21.68 11.13 -10.08
CA TRP A 938 20.97 11.86 -11.14
C TRP A 938 21.53 13.27 -11.31
N LEU A 939 21.78 13.99 -10.22
CA LEU A 939 22.37 15.34 -10.25
C LEU A 939 23.79 15.31 -10.88
N GLU A 940 24.64 14.36 -10.51
CA GLU A 940 25.99 14.20 -11.07
C GLU A 940 25.96 14.00 -12.59
N LYS A 941 24.99 13.24 -13.13
CA LYS A 941 24.80 13.04 -14.58
C LYS A 941 24.32 14.30 -15.31
N HIS A 942 23.58 15.18 -14.64
CA HIS A 942 22.95 16.37 -15.24
C HIS A 942 23.66 17.68 -14.84
N GLY A 943 24.95 17.61 -14.51
CA GLY A 943 25.80 18.79 -14.29
C GLY A 943 25.68 19.42 -12.89
N GLY A 944 25.14 18.70 -11.91
CA GLY A 944 25.04 19.12 -10.51
C GLY A 944 23.78 19.92 -10.17
N HIS A 945 22.84 20.08 -11.09
CA HIS A 945 21.66 20.95 -10.92
C HIS A 945 20.34 20.22 -11.20
N VAL A 946 19.28 20.64 -10.51
CA VAL A 946 17.89 20.24 -10.77
C VAL A 946 17.42 20.87 -12.08
N THR A 947 16.59 20.17 -12.86
CA THR A 947 15.95 20.69 -14.08
C THR A 947 14.43 20.60 -14.02
N GLU A 948 13.73 21.17 -15.00
CA GLU A 948 12.27 21.05 -15.18
C GLU A 948 11.77 19.60 -15.30
N ALA A 949 12.64 18.65 -15.67
CA ALA A 949 12.31 17.22 -15.73
C ALA A 949 12.20 16.54 -14.35
N CYS A 950 12.74 17.18 -13.30
CA CYS A 950 12.65 16.67 -11.92
C CYS A 950 11.28 16.99 -11.26
N TRP A 951 10.48 17.86 -11.87
CA TRP A 951 9.17 18.25 -11.32
C TRP A 951 8.20 17.08 -11.37
N GLY A 952 7.54 16.81 -10.24
CA GLY A 952 6.73 15.61 -10.04
C GLY A 952 7.52 14.42 -9.49
N ALA A 953 8.81 14.60 -9.17
CA ALA A 953 9.70 13.61 -8.52
C ALA A 953 9.68 12.22 -9.18
N PHE A 954 9.55 12.19 -10.51
CA PHE A 954 9.39 10.97 -11.32
C PHE A 954 8.19 10.07 -10.89
N GLN A 955 7.26 10.53 -10.05
CA GLN A 955 6.26 9.67 -9.39
C GLN A 955 5.40 8.82 -10.35
N PHE A 956 5.16 9.30 -11.58
CA PHE A 956 4.42 8.60 -12.63
C PHE A 956 5.32 8.04 -13.75
N ASP A 957 6.62 8.33 -13.71
CA ASP A 957 7.62 7.89 -14.67
C ASP A 957 8.21 6.52 -14.26
N PRO A 958 8.44 5.56 -15.19
CA PRO A 958 9.16 4.33 -14.90
C PRO A 958 10.51 4.51 -14.20
N TYR A 959 11.21 5.62 -14.44
CA TYR A 959 12.53 5.93 -13.84
C TYR A 959 12.52 5.95 -12.31
N ARG A 960 11.38 6.21 -11.65
CA ARG A 960 11.25 6.15 -10.18
C ARG A 960 11.78 4.83 -9.58
N PHE A 961 11.67 3.74 -10.35
CA PHE A 961 12.04 2.38 -9.98
C PHE A 961 13.32 1.87 -10.66
N ASP A 962 14.03 2.71 -11.43
CA ASP A 962 15.31 2.33 -12.01
C ASP A 962 16.38 2.10 -10.92
N ALA A 963 17.23 1.10 -11.15
CA ALA A 963 18.32 0.75 -10.24
C ALA A 963 19.34 1.88 -10.06
N SER A 964 19.45 2.82 -11.01
CA SER A 964 20.32 3.99 -10.84
C SER A 964 19.72 5.08 -9.96
N ASN A 965 18.38 5.10 -9.79
CA ASN A 965 17.67 6.01 -8.88
C ASN A 965 17.59 5.46 -7.44
N LEU A 966 17.37 4.15 -7.29
CA LEU A 966 17.17 3.46 -6.00
C LEU A 966 18.47 3.23 -5.18
N GLN A 967 19.47 4.10 -5.31
CA GLN A 967 20.79 3.95 -4.68
C GLN A 967 20.83 4.51 -3.24
N PHE A 968 20.13 3.82 -2.32
CA PHE A 968 20.11 4.19 -0.91
C PHE A 968 21.48 4.05 -0.24
N ARG A 969 22.01 5.16 0.28
CA ARG A 969 23.21 5.16 1.13
C ARG A 969 22.78 4.86 2.57
N TRP A 970 23.34 3.82 3.18
CA TRP A 970 22.96 3.35 4.52
C TRP A 970 24.05 3.60 5.57
N TYR A 971 23.63 3.83 6.81
CA TYR A 971 24.51 3.84 7.98
C TYR A 971 24.73 2.40 8.49
N PRO A 972 25.96 1.85 8.41
CA PRO A 972 26.26 0.55 8.99
C PRO A 972 26.46 0.69 10.50
N ALA A 973 25.74 -0.11 11.30
CA ALA A 973 25.96 -0.22 12.74
C ALA A 973 27.45 -0.48 13.04
N VAL A 974 28.00 0.21 14.05
CA VAL A 974 29.47 0.36 14.20
C VAL A 974 30.22 -0.96 14.39
N GLY A 975 29.55 -2.02 14.87
CA GLY A 975 30.13 -3.37 14.96
C GLY A 975 30.35 -4.10 13.62
N CYS A 976 29.76 -3.65 12.51
CA CYS A 976 29.83 -4.34 11.21
C CYS A 976 31.06 -3.99 10.36
N ARG A 977 31.84 -2.96 10.72
CA ARG A 977 33.15 -2.71 10.09
C ARG A 977 34.23 -3.55 10.79
N ASN A 978 35.08 -4.19 9.98
CA ASN A 978 36.08 -5.19 10.37
C ASN A 978 36.96 -4.80 11.58
N ARG A 979 37.63 -5.81 12.16
CA ARG A 979 38.68 -5.69 13.21
C ARG A 979 39.96 -4.94 12.74
N SER A 980 39.83 -3.75 12.18
CA SER A 980 40.91 -2.85 11.76
C SER A 980 41.08 -1.63 12.69
N PHE A 981 40.13 -1.36 13.58
CA PHE A 981 40.26 -0.33 14.64
C PHE A 981 41.34 -0.63 15.69
N GLY A 982 42.00 -1.80 15.64
CA GLY A 982 43.18 -2.11 16.46
C GLY A 982 44.42 -1.26 16.17
N GLY A 983 44.44 -0.46 15.09
CA GLY A 983 45.57 0.40 14.74
C GLY A 983 45.65 1.73 15.52
N TRP A 984 44.50 2.35 15.83
CA TRP A 984 44.48 3.73 16.34
C TRP A 984 44.79 3.86 17.84
N LEU A 985 44.54 2.81 18.63
CA LEU A 985 44.88 2.77 20.07
C LEU A 985 46.38 2.52 20.35
N ARG A 986 47.26 2.56 19.34
CA ARG A 986 48.72 2.38 19.50
C ARG A 986 49.59 3.56 19.07
N GLN A 987 49.02 4.73 18.79
CA GLN A 987 49.77 5.99 18.59
C GLN A 987 49.50 7.04 19.68
N GLY A 988 49.30 6.59 20.93
CA GLY A 988 49.09 7.44 22.11
C GLY A 988 50.35 7.75 22.95
N HIS A 989 51.52 7.20 22.63
CA HIS A 989 52.76 7.43 23.39
C HIS A 989 54.02 7.45 22.51
N ARG A 990 54.44 8.65 22.07
CA ARG A 990 55.84 9.11 21.97
C ARG A 990 55.88 10.57 21.51
N PHE A 991 56.51 11.43 22.30
CA PHE A 991 56.82 12.82 21.95
C PHE A 991 58.28 13.10 22.34
N GLN A 992 58.94 14.01 21.60
CA GLN A 992 60.35 14.42 21.74
C GLN A 992 61.36 13.30 21.38
N HIS A 993 62.54 13.55 20.81
CA HIS A 993 63.21 14.80 20.40
C HIS A 993 63.58 14.79 18.89
N PRO A 994 63.89 15.95 18.25
CA PRO A 994 64.27 16.05 16.84
C PRO A 994 65.79 16.05 16.60
N GLN A 995 66.28 15.59 15.43
CA GLN A 995 67.56 16.05 14.84
C GLN A 995 67.75 15.69 13.33
N HIS A 996 68.47 16.58 12.63
CA HIS A 996 69.17 16.55 11.32
C HIS A 996 68.83 15.62 10.12
N ARG A 997 68.66 16.31 8.96
CA ARG A 997 69.16 16.04 7.59
C ARG A 997 69.88 14.69 7.30
N HIS A 998 69.52 14.04 6.17
CA HIS A 998 70.30 14.05 4.91
C HIS A 998 69.53 13.39 3.73
N ALA A 999 70.05 13.41 2.50
CA ALA A 999 69.33 13.00 1.28
C ALA A 999 70.16 12.18 0.26
N SER A 1000 69.54 11.16 -0.37
CA SER A 1000 69.94 10.49 -1.63
C SER A 1000 68.74 9.63 -2.11
N LYS A 1001 68.22 9.57 -3.36
CA LYS A 1001 68.70 9.49 -4.78
C LYS A 1001 68.90 8.06 -5.35
N ARG A 1002 68.38 7.85 -6.59
CA ARG A 1002 68.49 6.70 -7.55
C ARG A 1002 67.40 5.58 -7.38
N ARG A 1003 66.56 5.27 -8.39
CA ARG A 1003 66.70 4.57 -9.73
C ARG A 1003 66.77 3.02 -9.59
N GLY A 1004 66.07 2.17 -10.37
CA GLY A 1004 64.96 2.35 -11.35
C GLY A 1004 64.94 1.32 -12.52
N LYS A 1005 63.81 1.24 -13.28
CA LYS A 1005 63.55 0.56 -14.60
C LYS A 1005 63.38 -0.98 -14.68
N GLY A 1006 62.62 -1.43 -15.72
CA GLY A 1006 62.26 -2.82 -16.13
C GLY A 1006 60.74 -3.07 -16.08
N GLN A 1007 59.91 -3.31 -17.12
CA GLN A 1007 60.04 -3.89 -18.49
C GLN A 1007 60.39 -5.41 -18.50
N GLN A 1008 59.76 -6.33 -19.27
CA GLN A 1008 58.71 -6.23 -20.32
C GLN A 1008 58.12 -7.62 -20.73
N THR A 1009 56.84 -7.74 -21.17
CA THR A 1009 56.28 -8.79 -22.12
C THR A 1009 56.35 -10.31 -21.75
N ALA A 1010 55.65 -11.29 -22.37
CA ALA A 1010 54.52 -11.37 -23.34
C ALA A 1010 53.77 -12.75 -23.34
N LEU A 1011 52.55 -12.73 -23.92
CA LEU A 1011 51.68 -13.77 -24.55
C LEU A 1011 52.18 -15.22 -24.85
N GLY A 1012 51.28 -16.23 -24.82
CA GLY A 1012 51.58 -17.59 -25.34
C GLY A 1012 50.51 -18.72 -25.34
N HIS A 1013 49.51 -18.65 -26.25
CA HIS A 1013 48.87 -19.76 -27.01
C HIS A 1013 48.12 -20.98 -26.40
N CYS A 1014 47.08 -21.37 -27.16
CA CYS A 1014 45.97 -22.33 -26.94
C CYS A 1014 46.25 -23.84 -27.20
N ARG A 1015 45.16 -24.64 -27.09
CA ARG A 1015 44.89 -26.02 -27.60
C ARG A 1015 45.38 -27.21 -26.75
N SER A 1016 44.83 -28.44 -26.83
CA SER A 1016 43.43 -28.96 -26.85
C SER A 1016 43.44 -30.46 -27.22
N THR A 1017 42.90 -31.38 -26.39
CA THR A 1017 42.67 -32.79 -26.79
C THR A 1017 41.58 -33.52 -25.98
N GLN A 1018 40.68 -34.20 -26.69
CA GLN A 1018 39.92 -35.39 -26.27
C GLN A 1018 40.60 -36.64 -26.93
N PRO A 1019 40.33 -37.93 -26.58
CA PRO A 1019 39.12 -38.61 -27.12
C PRO A 1019 38.61 -39.97 -26.49
N SER A 1020 37.29 -40.21 -26.65
CA SER A 1020 36.65 -41.47 -27.14
C SER A 1020 36.41 -42.76 -26.29
N ARG A 1021 35.43 -43.55 -26.79
CA ARG A 1021 35.07 -45.00 -26.58
C ARG A 1021 34.23 -45.37 -25.33
N GLN A 1022 33.27 -46.32 -25.36
CA GLN A 1022 32.49 -46.97 -26.46
C GLN A 1022 31.22 -47.70 -25.90
N TYR A 1023 30.18 -47.87 -26.74
CA TYR A 1023 28.99 -48.77 -26.54
C TYR A 1023 29.33 -50.24 -26.96
N PRO A 1024 28.53 -51.34 -26.71
CA PRO A 1024 27.06 -51.42 -26.91
C PRO A 1024 26.18 -52.53 -26.22
N ARG A 1025 24.82 -52.34 -26.24
CA ARG A 1025 23.72 -53.38 -26.29
C ARG A 1025 23.61 -54.38 -25.09
N ARG A 1026 22.50 -55.07 -24.79
CA ARG A 1026 21.12 -55.31 -25.31
C ARG A 1026 20.21 -55.62 -24.04
N LEU A 1027 18.95 -56.11 -24.02
CA LEU A 1027 17.97 -56.59 -25.01
C LEU A 1027 16.51 -56.13 -24.69
N ARG A 1028 15.62 -56.99 -24.14
CA ARG A 1028 14.18 -56.74 -23.83
C ARG A 1028 13.61 -57.80 -22.86
N CYS A 1029 12.56 -57.44 -22.11
CA CYS A 1029 11.40 -58.31 -21.79
C CYS A 1029 10.11 -57.46 -21.73
N ARG A 1030 8.92 -58.06 -21.60
CA ARG A 1030 7.60 -57.41 -21.82
C ARG A 1030 6.55 -57.74 -20.74
N ASN A 1031 5.67 -56.77 -20.49
CA ASN A 1031 4.26 -56.84 -20.04
C ASN A 1031 3.87 -57.72 -18.83
N LEU A 1032 3.13 -57.13 -17.87
CA LEU A 1032 1.67 -57.30 -17.67
C LEU A 1032 1.18 -56.64 -16.34
N HIS A 1033 0.08 -55.86 -16.41
CA HIS A 1033 -0.90 -55.53 -15.33
C HIS A 1033 -0.40 -54.96 -13.96
N SER A 1034 -1.19 -54.28 -13.11
CA SER A 1034 -2.51 -53.61 -13.22
C SER A 1034 -2.73 -52.65 -12.03
N PHE A 1035 -3.54 -51.59 -12.22
CA PHE A 1035 -4.33 -50.84 -11.21
C PHE A 1035 -3.78 -50.55 -9.78
N ARG A 1036 -3.55 -49.24 -9.50
CA ARG A 1036 -4.18 -48.35 -8.48
C ARG A 1036 -4.74 -48.92 -7.13
N PRO A 1037 -4.92 -48.10 -6.05
CA PRO A 1037 -4.94 -46.61 -6.01
C PRO A 1037 -4.16 -45.92 -4.87
N LEU A 1038 -4.36 -44.60 -4.81
CA LEU A 1038 -3.88 -43.60 -3.86
C LEU A 1038 -4.36 -43.82 -2.41
N LEU A 1039 -3.61 -43.26 -1.47
CA LEU A 1039 -4.10 -42.50 -0.30
C LEU A 1039 -3.07 -41.42 0.09
#